data_AF-A0A316ETW5-F1
#
_entry.id   AF-A0A316ETW5-F1
#
_cell.length_a   1.000
_cell.length_b   1.000
_cell.length_c   1.000
_cell.angle_alpha   90.00
_cell.angle_beta   90.00
_cell.angle_gamma   90.00
#
_symmetry.space_group_name_H-M   'P 1'
#
loop_
_entity.id
_entity.type
_entity.pdbx_description
1 polymer ?
#
loop_
_entity_poly.entity_id
_entity_poly.type
_entity_poly.pdbx_seq_one_letter_code
_entity_poly.pdbx_strand_id
1 'polypeptide(L)'
;MVLPQLRRSLSFLSVISVTALVFAVPSAAAEPPSASGIIERESAGDALVAAREFGRPVRIADQMSETSESFALPTGEIETTVSAGVVRIRQGGDWVPVDLTLRPGADGDPEPVAHPTDLQLAGKRLSPEGALASIDTAAGPVSLGWEGALPEPTLSDNRATYSEVKPGVDLVVDATREGFEQFLILKSPAAAKQVDGLSLPLHGPGFTDVTEAPDGGLELTDRAGKVVAVAPTPLMWDAQISANGESPVRSAQIALEADENDVPQIHTGTDAELTLSPDKAWLADPRTKYPVTVDPQINKLLTYFDTTVMEGITADRGGADFLQLGVTTEAKPKRARSFVKWNASDLRGKEITSSRAYFYNWYSTTCASTAWEIWTTEAADADTRWADQPKWLRKEATSTETKGLNSSCGDGWVSIDAKSFFQYAADKNQTYANMGIKASNEADKKQWKEFRSRNAANTAQVPYAKVTYADKPAETSTYGMRFAIADPDQTVPGDADRNAAVMQAWTDSRPEWPAVSGSKGETEASVLSRSDTDEAGFLAAQQEPATDLPTYEVDVEDEALDSYEPDPGPDADVDPPAEAEEVPEAPLPSAPGADGTSAAESAGMRSLSVATPEDAPETDTPPDDSEWITDPEADPGYEPVPDGQASASAAPRKPHEDWMTTAECRTGWRNHKPRKDTWYYKNRFSFCQITSAYIWFNKCTGSRCEYSDVTFNIMYVGAGSHTKRATNWNAYIYDWSQVNKPDLVVPFTIDVRCQAFYSAKCYAKGNAIRKSLAAWKAAPKFSKMYTTKAFKPTADDPKFREKRSFHQFKPVHSDPVHNIVNVGAGVVVRCDLARYLGRKKVGGCIGSDVIGTMILNYRSTKYAESVHFIWQAMFRLGTLDSAKAGKFVPGGAYQQPVTGKWEPLSRDYWSSVRHNRGRVQAECRRLYGANYADGGKDCDEYPFAATFESANRIPSGLHPWRTFAVKALNKRHNSSSGATLLAFYNRDHVLHGDRFYVSIRNGPAV
;
A
#
# COMPACT_ATOMS: atom_id res chain seq x y z
N MET A 1 31.74 31.44 -18.26
CA MET A 1 32.19 32.29 -19.39
C MET A 1 31.31 33.56 -19.41
N VAL A 2 31.83 34.74 -19.75
CA VAL A 2 31.14 36.03 -19.50
C VAL A 2 30.80 36.79 -20.79
N LEU A 3 29.52 36.74 -21.20
CA LEU A 3 28.68 37.82 -21.79
C LEU A 3 29.23 38.63 -23.01
N PRO A 4 28.49 39.59 -23.63
CA PRO A 4 27.14 40.11 -23.33
C PRO A 4 26.12 40.06 -24.50
N GLN A 5 24.86 40.43 -24.20
CA GLN A 5 23.88 40.84 -25.21
C GLN A 5 24.22 42.20 -25.83
N LEU A 6 23.69 42.47 -27.03
CA LEU A 6 23.62 43.80 -27.62
C LEU A 6 22.31 43.99 -28.40
N ARG A 7 21.38 44.79 -27.85
CA ARG A 7 20.24 45.36 -28.59
C ARG A 7 20.24 46.88 -28.38
N ARG A 8 20.17 47.64 -29.48
CA ARG A 8 20.07 49.11 -29.47
C ARG A 8 18.63 49.54 -29.71
N SER A 9 18.15 50.48 -28.90
CA SER A 9 16.89 51.20 -29.15
C SER A 9 17.06 52.22 -30.27
N LEU A 10 16.05 52.35 -31.14
CA LEU A 10 15.90 53.46 -32.08
C LEU A 10 14.43 53.61 -32.45
N SER A 11 13.82 54.72 -32.03
CA SER A 11 12.42 55.07 -32.32
C SER A 11 12.38 56.08 -33.46
N PHE A 12 11.53 55.87 -34.48
CA PHE A 12 11.01 56.94 -35.33
C PHE A 12 9.65 56.57 -35.95
N LEU A 13 9.00 57.55 -36.60
CA LEU A 13 7.55 57.62 -36.82
C LEU A 13 6.99 56.74 -37.94
N SER A 14 5.69 56.44 -37.83
CA SER A 14 4.86 55.79 -38.85
C SER A 14 4.57 56.67 -40.08
N VAL A 15 4.48 56.03 -41.25
CA VAL A 15 3.57 56.43 -42.35
C VAL A 15 2.87 55.17 -42.85
N ILE A 16 1.58 55.26 -43.18
CA ILE A 16 0.73 54.12 -43.55
C ILE A 16 0.79 53.87 -45.06
N SER A 17 0.84 52.60 -45.47
CA SER A 17 0.22 52.13 -46.73
C SER A 17 -0.17 50.66 -46.59
N VAL A 18 -1.31 50.28 -47.17
CA VAL A 18 -1.95 48.98 -46.96
C VAL A 18 -1.68 48.04 -48.11
N THR A 19 -1.05 46.91 -47.84
CA THR A 19 -0.99 45.76 -48.74
C THR A 19 -1.27 44.49 -47.94
N ALA A 20 -2.35 43.79 -48.26
CA ALA A 20 -2.77 42.61 -47.53
C ALA A 20 -1.90 41.38 -47.88
N LEU A 21 -0.88 41.12 -47.07
CA LEU A 21 -0.23 39.81 -47.03
C LEU A 21 -0.93 38.94 -45.99
N VAL A 22 -1.34 37.74 -46.38
CA VAL A 22 -1.85 36.72 -45.46
C VAL A 22 -0.66 36.11 -44.71
N PHE A 23 -0.25 36.76 -43.63
CA PHE A 23 0.65 36.15 -42.66
C PHE A 23 -0.11 35.05 -41.92
N ALA A 24 0.40 33.83 -41.97
CA ALA A 24 -0.03 32.79 -41.04
C ALA A 24 0.30 33.29 -39.63
N VAL A 25 -0.72 33.41 -38.78
CA VAL A 25 -0.52 33.75 -37.36
C VAL A 25 0.36 32.64 -36.76
N PRO A 26 1.51 32.95 -36.15
CA PRO A 26 2.28 31.94 -35.45
C PRO A 26 1.38 31.38 -34.35
N SER A 27 1.14 30.06 -34.36
CA SER A 27 0.33 29.43 -33.32
C SER A 27 0.89 29.84 -31.97
N ALA A 28 0.02 30.41 -31.11
CA ALA A 28 0.38 30.57 -29.71
C ALA A 28 0.84 29.20 -29.18
N ALA A 29 1.89 29.22 -28.36
CA ALA A 29 2.26 28.03 -27.60
C ALA A 29 1.02 27.62 -26.78
N ALA A 30 0.53 26.41 -27.00
CA ALA A 30 -0.63 25.93 -26.25
C ALA A 30 -0.27 25.86 -24.77
N GLU A 31 -1.12 26.42 -23.91
CA GLU A 31 -1.05 26.15 -22.48
C GLU A 31 -1.09 24.63 -22.25
N PRO A 32 -0.38 24.09 -21.24
CA PRO A 32 -0.50 22.68 -20.89
C PRO A 32 -1.98 22.37 -20.61
N PRO A 33 -2.56 21.30 -21.20
CA PRO A 33 -3.99 21.07 -21.13
C PRO A 33 -4.42 20.85 -19.68
N SER A 34 -5.40 21.67 -19.23
CA SER A 34 -5.99 21.56 -17.90
C SER A 34 -6.42 20.13 -17.58
N ALA A 35 -6.11 19.66 -16.37
CA ALA A 35 -6.40 18.31 -15.90
C ALA A 35 -7.90 17.95 -15.95
N SER A 36 -8.79 18.95 -16.05
CA SER A 36 -10.25 18.81 -16.20
C SER A 36 -10.73 18.00 -17.41
N GLY A 37 -9.84 17.59 -18.33
CA GLY A 37 -10.18 16.77 -19.51
C GLY A 37 -9.91 15.26 -19.39
N ILE A 38 -9.14 14.81 -18.38
CA ILE A 38 -8.71 13.40 -18.27
C ILE A 38 -9.79 12.57 -17.56
N ILE A 39 -10.13 11.40 -18.11
CA ILE A 39 -10.92 10.41 -17.34
C ILE A 39 -9.95 9.65 -16.44
N GLU A 40 -10.22 9.69 -15.14
CA GLU A 40 -9.49 8.96 -14.11
C GLU A 40 -10.40 7.94 -13.39
N ARG A 41 -9.79 6.86 -12.90
CA ARG A 41 -10.38 5.85 -11.99
C ARG A 41 -9.28 5.42 -11.01
N GLU A 42 -9.65 5.00 -9.80
CA GLU A 42 -8.68 4.61 -8.77
C GLU A 42 -7.76 3.44 -9.21
N SER A 43 -8.19 2.19 -9.01
CA SER A 43 -7.48 1.01 -9.52
C SER A 43 -7.74 0.71 -10.99
N ALA A 44 -6.78 -0.01 -11.57
CA ALA A 44 -6.71 -0.45 -12.96
C ALA A 44 -7.97 -1.18 -13.47
N GLY A 45 -8.67 -1.92 -12.61
CA GLY A 45 -9.82 -2.73 -13.02
C GLY A 45 -10.94 -1.91 -13.66
N ASP A 46 -11.36 -0.83 -13.00
CA ASP A 46 -12.38 0.06 -13.56
C ASP A 46 -11.83 0.91 -14.71
N ALA A 47 -10.54 1.24 -14.69
CA ALA A 47 -9.92 1.98 -15.77
C ALA A 47 -9.95 1.18 -17.08
N LEU A 48 -9.69 -0.13 -17.02
CA LEU A 48 -9.78 -1.05 -18.17
C LEU A 48 -11.21 -1.22 -18.67
N VAL A 49 -12.21 -1.21 -17.79
CA VAL A 49 -13.63 -1.19 -18.18
C VAL A 49 -13.98 0.14 -18.84
N ALA A 50 -13.64 1.27 -18.21
CA ALA A 50 -13.93 2.60 -18.69
C ALA A 50 -13.20 2.93 -20.01
N ALA A 51 -11.96 2.46 -20.21
CA ALA A 51 -11.22 2.69 -21.44
C ALA A 51 -11.85 1.95 -22.63
N ARG A 52 -12.37 0.73 -22.40
CA ARG A 52 -13.18 -0.02 -23.37
C ARG A 52 -14.52 0.65 -23.65
N GLU A 53 -15.19 1.17 -22.61
CA GLU A 53 -16.49 1.85 -22.71
C GLU A 53 -16.41 3.19 -23.46
N PHE A 54 -15.43 4.04 -23.13
CA PHE A 54 -15.24 5.36 -23.74
C PHE A 54 -14.38 5.35 -25.01
N GLY A 55 -13.83 4.19 -25.41
CA GLY A 55 -12.97 4.04 -26.58
C GLY A 55 -11.67 4.87 -26.54
N ARG A 56 -11.24 5.32 -25.35
CA ARG A 56 -10.06 6.18 -25.15
C ARG A 56 -9.34 5.83 -23.84
N PRO A 57 -8.03 6.14 -23.70
CA PRO A 57 -7.29 5.82 -22.47
C PRO A 57 -7.91 6.44 -21.21
N VAL A 58 -7.79 5.73 -20.09
CA VAL A 58 -8.29 6.14 -18.76
C VAL A 58 -7.17 6.00 -17.74
N ARG A 59 -6.90 7.06 -16.99
CA ARG A 59 -5.81 7.10 -16.00
C ARG A 59 -6.14 6.26 -14.76
N ILE A 60 -5.12 5.69 -14.16
CA ILE A 60 -5.18 4.82 -12.98
C ILE A 60 -4.52 5.53 -11.79
N ALA A 61 -5.32 6.06 -10.86
CA ALA A 61 -4.80 6.85 -9.73
C ALA A 61 -4.02 6.02 -8.71
N ASP A 62 -4.41 4.75 -8.45
CA ASP A 62 -3.68 3.82 -7.57
C ASP A 62 -2.29 3.47 -8.11
N GLN A 63 -2.05 3.63 -9.41
CA GLN A 63 -0.78 3.36 -10.10
C GLN A 63 -0.10 4.65 -10.58
N MET A 64 -0.43 5.77 -9.93
CA MET A 64 0.25 7.03 -10.10
C MET A 64 1.15 7.30 -8.89
N SER A 65 2.44 7.49 -9.16
CA SER A 65 3.45 7.84 -8.17
C SER A 65 4.33 9.00 -8.66
N GLU A 66 5.36 9.32 -7.87
CA GLU A 66 6.43 10.25 -8.22
C GLU A 66 7.16 9.89 -9.52
N THR A 67 7.19 8.60 -9.87
CA THR A 67 7.96 8.05 -11.01
C THR A 67 7.12 7.24 -12.01
N SER A 68 5.92 6.78 -11.66
CA SER A 68 5.02 6.02 -12.55
C SER A 68 3.70 6.75 -12.82
N GLU A 69 3.22 6.69 -14.06
CA GLU A 69 1.85 7.09 -14.40
C GLU A 69 1.25 6.10 -15.41
N SER A 70 0.08 5.59 -15.09
CA SER A 70 -0.50 4.42 -15.76
C SER A 70 -1.86 4.75 -16.36
N PHE A 71 -2.05 4.35 -17.62
CA PHE A 71 -3.31 4.48 -18.36
C PHE A 71 -3.78 3.11 -18.83
N ALA A 72 -5.01 2.74 -18.47
CA ALA A 72 -5.69 1.63 -19.11
C ALA A 72 -6.06 1.99 -20.55
N LEU A 73 -5.80 1.06 -21.48
CA LEU A 73 -6.06 1.22 -22.91
C LEU A 73 -7.38 0.53 -23.31
N PRO A 74 -8.06 0.99 -24.39
CA PRO A 74 -9.25 0.32 -24.92
C PRO A 74 -9.03 -1.12 -25.39
N THR A 75 -7.78 -1.52 -25.65
CA THR A 75 -7.41 -2.92 -25.95
C THR A 75 -7.65 -3.84 -24.74
N GLY A 76 -7.50 -3.30 -23.52
CA GLY A 76 -7.44 -4.07 -22.28
C GLY A 76 -6.03 -4.30 -21.75
N GLU A 77 -5.03 -3.65 -22.34
CA GLU A 77 -3.68 -3.51 -21.77
C GLU A 77 -3.60 -2.27 -20.89
N ILE A 78 -2.54 -2.16 -20.10
CA ILE A 78 -2.15 -0.93 -19.40
C ILE A 78 -0.87 -0.41 -20.07
N GLU A 79 -0.82 0.89 -20.38
CA GLU A 79 0.43 1.58 -20.67
C GLU A 79 0.86 2.38 -19.43
N THR A 80 2.02 2.03 -18.87
CA THR A 80 2.67 2.81 -17.81
C THR A 80 3.86 3.56 -18.38
N THR A 81 3.93 4.86 -18.10
CA THR A 81 5.14 5.66 -18.27
C THR A 81 5.93 5.60 -16.96
N VAL A 82 7.09 4.94 -16.98
CA VAL A 82 8.03 4.86 -15.85
C VAL A 82 9.17 5.85 -16.11
N SER A 83 9.39 6.80 -15.21
CA SER A 83 10.50 7.75 -15.26
C SER A 83 11.67 7.26 -14.40
N ALA A 84 12.90 7.58 -14.81
CA ALA A 84 14.11 7.23 -14.06
C ALA A 84 14.29 8.08 -12.78
N GLY A 85 13.58 9.20 -12.65
CA GLY A 85 13.61 10.11 -11.49
C GLY A 85 12.24 10.69 -11.17
N VAL A 86 12.15 11.36 -10.01
CA VAL A 86 10.92 11.97 -9.48
C VAL A 86 10.47 13.13 -10.37
N VAL A 87 9.48 12.90 -11.23
CA VAL A 87 8.96 13.90 -12.19
C VAL A 87 7.77 14.70 -11.64
N ARG A 88 7.18 14.25 -10.54
CA ARG A 88 6.00 14.86 -9.91
C ARG A 88 5.95 14.58 -8.41
N ILE A 89 5.28 15.44 -7.66
CA ILE A 89 5.14 15.37 -6.19
C ILE A 89 3.70 15.67 -5.78
N ARG A 90 3.32 15.35 -4.54
CA ARG A 90 2.02 15.76 -3.99
C ARG A 90 2.13 17.08 -3.22
N GLN A 91 1.38 18.09 -3.65
CA GLN A 91 1.22 19.36 -2.95
C GLN A 91 -0.28 19.71 -2.85
N GLY A 92 -0.75 20.15 -1.68
CA GLY A 92 -2.19 20.41 -1.43
C GLY A 92 -3.10 19.17 -1.45
N GLY A 93 -2.58 18.00 -1.81
CA GLY A 93 -3.31 16.76 -2.08
C GLY A 93 -3.19 16.33 -3.55
N ASP A 94 -3.07 17.29 -4.45
CA ASP A 94 -2.93 17.11 -5.89
C ASP A 94 -1.51 16.72 -6.32
N TRP A 95 -1.40 16.12 -7.50
CA TRP A 95 -0.11 15.83 -8.14
C TRP A 95 0.34 17.00 -9.02
N VAL A 96 1.45 17.65 -8.65
CA VAL A 96 2.09 18.71 -9.44
C VAL A 96 3.39 18.19 -10.07
N PRO A 97 3.78 18.65 -11.27
CA PRO A 97 5.13 18.39 -11.79
C PRO A 97 6.20 18.95 -10.85
N VAL A 98 7.38 18.33 -10.83
CA VAL A 98 8.56 18.95 -10.21
C VAL A 98 9.01 20.11 -11.09
N ASP A 99 9.12 21.28 -10.49
CA ASP A 99 9.57 22.52 -11.13
C ASP A 99 10.60 23.18 -10.20
N LEU A 100 11.87 23.09 -10.61
CA LEU A 100 13.01 23.59 -9.85
C LEU A 100 13.28 25.08 -10.11
N THR A 101 12.46 25.76 -10.90
CA THR A 101 12.60 27.19 -11.21
C THR A 101 12.55 27.99 -9.91
N LEU A 102 13.61 28.74 -9.61
CA LEU A 102 13.69 29.57 -8.41
C LEU A 102 12.96 30.90 -8.60
N ARG A 103 12.14 31.26 -7.61
CA ARG A 103 11.47 32.55 -7.49
C ARG A 103 11.76 33.16 -6.11
N PRO A 104 11.62 34.48 -5.93
CA PRO A 104 11.60 35.08 -4.59
C PRO A 104 10.35 34.58 -3.83
N GLY A 105 10.56 34.00 -2.66
CA GLY A 105 9.52 33.59 -1.72
C GLY A 105 8.95 34.77 -0.92
N ALA A 106 8.00 34.48 -0.02
CA ALA A 106 7.25 35.49 0.71
C ALA A 106 8.13 36.42 1.57
N ASP A 107 9.18 35.87 2.18
CA ASP A 107 10.12 36.61 3.05
C ASP A 107 11.36 37.15 2.30
N GLY A 108 11.42 36.96 0.97
CA GLY A 108 12.52 37.40 0.09
C GLY A 108 13.61 36.35 -0.17
N ASP A 109 13.58 35.24 0.54
CA ASP A 109 14.43 34.06 0.34
C ASP A 109 14.06 33.30 -0.95
N PRO A 110 15.01 32.78 -1.76
CA PRO A 110 14.68 32.01 -2.96
C PRO A 110 14.05 30.65 -2.68
N GLU A 111 12.93 30.36 -3.35
CA GLU A 111 12.22 29.09 -3.30
C GLU A 111 12.03 28.49 -4.70
N PRO A 112 12.19 27.17 -4.91
CA PRO A 112 11.75 26.49 -6.12
C PRO A 112 10.21 26.40 -6.18
N VAL A 113 9.65 26.41 -7.40
CA VAL A 113 8.19 26.31 -7.60
C VAL A 113 7.57 25.04 -7.00
N ALA A 114 8.23 23.87 -7.14
CA ALA A 114 7.79 22.59 -6.60
C ALA A 114 8.95 21.59 -6.41
N HIS A 115 9.37 21.34 -5.16
CA HIS A 115 10.55 20.52 -4.80
C HIS A 115 10.23 19.17 -4.13
N PRO A 116 10.92 18.05 -4.45
CA PRO A 116 10.74 16.76 -3.77
C PRO A 116 11.18 16.70 -2.30
N THR A 117 11.92 17.68 -1.82
CA THR A 117 12.55 17.68 -0.48
C THR A 117 12.37 19.01 0.27
N ASP A 118 11.40 19.83 -0.14
CA ASP A 118 11.17 21.19 0.39
C ASP A 118 12.47 22.02 0.52
N LEU A 119 13.18 22.19 -0.60
CA LEU A 119 14.42 22.97 -0.62
C LEU A 119 14.13 24.44 -0.32
N GLN A 120 14.76 24.95 0.72
CA GLN A 120 14.75 26.37 1.08
C GLN A 120 16.16 26.93 0.93
N LEU A 121 16.32 28.08 0.26
CA LEU A 121 17.60 28.77 0.08
C LEU A 121 17.56 30.13 0.78
N ALA A 122 18.63 30.50 1.48
CA ALA A 122 18.71 31.79 2.15
C ALA A 122 19.04 32.92 1.16
N GLY A 123 18.23 33.98 1.18
CA GLY A 123 18.44 35.18 0.39
C GLY A 123 19.50 36.11 0.98
N LYS A 124 19.23 37.41 0.89
CA LYS A 124 20.16 38.46 1.30
C LYS A 124 20.30 38.53 2.82
N ARG A 125 21.45 38.11 3.35
CA ARG A 125 21.68 38.00 4.80
C ARG A 125 22.84 38.89 5.25
N LEU A 126 22.62 39.68 6.31
CA LEU A 126 23.66 40.54 6.91
C LEU A 126 24.32 39.96 8.17
N SER A 127 23.79 38.87 8.75
CA SER A 127 24.45 38.13 9.82
C SER A 127 25.61 37.28 9.27
N PRO A 128 26.70 37.11 10.04
CA PRO A 128 27.82 36.24 9.63
C PRO A 128 27.44 34.76 9.65
N GLU A 129 26.44 34.37 10.44
CA GLU A 129 26.00 32.99 10.62
C GLU A 129 24.58 32.78 10.08
N GLY A 130 24.26 31.52 9.76
CA GLY A 130 22.95 31.03 9.34
C GLY A 130 23.03 30.00 8.21
N ALA A 131 21.93 29.27 8.00
CA ALA A 131 21.76 28.39 6.85
C ALA A 131 21.93 29.15 5.51
N LEU A 132 22.52 28.48 4.53
CA LEU A 132 22.54 28.81 3.10
C LEU A 132 21.45 28.04 2.36
N ALA A 133 21.30 26.76 2.67
CA ALA A 133 20.33 25.86 2.06
C ALA A 133 19.84 24.84 3.10
N SER A 134 18.59 24.38 2.98
CA SER A 134 18.02 23.35 3.84
C SER A 134 17.11 22.41 3.04
N ILE A 135 17.15 21.12 3.39
CA ILE A 135 16.32 20.06 2.78
C ILE A 135 15.72 19.14 3.85
N ASP A 136 14.50 18.65 3.60
CA ASP A 136 13.83 17.68 4.47
C ASP A 136 14.26 16.25 4.15
N THR A 137 14.71 15.50 5.16
CA THR A 137 15.01 14.06 5.08
C THR A 137 13.96 13.23 5.83
N ALA A 138 14.04 11.90 5.74
CA ALA A 138 13.13 11.02 6.47
C ALA A 138 13.32 11.04 8.00
N ALA A 139 14.44 11.56 8.51
CA ALA A 139 14.72 11.71 9.93
C ALA A 139 14.47 13.16 10.45
N GLY A 140 14.47 14.15 9.55
CA GLY A 140 14.28 15.56 9.85
C GLY A 140 15.00 16.47 8.84
N PRO A 141 14.92 17.81 8.98
CA PRO A 141 15.68 18.73 8.14
C PRO A 141 17.20 18.59 8.36
N VAL A 142 17.93 18.83 7.27
CA VAL A 142 19.39 18.99 7.24
C VAL A 142 19.70 20.29 6.51
N SER A 143 20.51 21.15 7.14
CA SER A 143 20.83 22.48 6.65
C SER A 143 22.35 22.65 6.50
N LEU A 144 22.78 23.16 5.35
CA LEU A 144 24.14 23.63 5.13
C LEU A 144 24.21 25.12 5.43
N GLY A 145 25.17 25.52 6.26
CA GLY A 145 25.49 26.90 6.62
C GLY A 145 26.43 27.59 5.64
N TRP A 146 26.60 28.89 5.82
CA TRP A 146 27.63 29.68 5.14
C TRP A 146 28.19 30.74 6.08
N GLU A 147 29.51 30.84 6.17
CA GLU A 147 30.19 31.88 6.94
C GLU A 147 30.34 33.20 6.16
N GLY A 148 29.63 34.21 6.64
CA GLY A 148 29.64 35.59 6.15
C GLY A 148 28.26 36.11 5.78
N ALA A 149 28.23 37.36 5.32
CA ALA A 149 27.04 37.95 4.74
C ALA A 149 26.76 37.35 3.35
N LEU A 150 25.48 37.11 3.05
CA LEU A 150 25.02 36.73 1.71
C LEU A 150 24.50 37.98 0.97
N PRO A 151 25.03 38.29 -0.22
CA PRO A 151 24.47 39.33 -1.08
C PRO A 151 23.11 38.90 -1.62
N GLU A 152 22.42 39.81 -2.32
CA GLU A 152 21.13 39.53 -2.95
C GLU A 152 21.36 38.65 -4.20
N PRO A 153 20.83 37.41 -4.26
CA PRO A 153 21.14 36.49 -5.35
C PRO A 153 20.46 36.89 -6.67
N THR A 154 21.17 36.76 -7.80
CA THR A 154 20.51 36.78 -9.11
C THR A 154 19.99 35.38 -9.44
N LEU A 155 18.69 35.25 -9.65
CA LEU A 155 18.03 33.99 -10.02
C LEU A 155 17.97 33.81 -11.54
N SER A 156 18.19 32.58 -12.01
CA SER A 156 18.04 32.18 -13.42
C SER A 156 17.67 30.70 -13.49
N ASP A 157 16.47 30.37 -13.98
CA ASP A 157 15.95 29.00 -13.98
C ASP A 157 16.09 28.35 -12.59
N ASN A 158 16.80 27.24 -12.42
CA ASN A 158 17.02 26.58 -11.13
C ASN A 158 18.23 27.12 -10.33
N ARG A 159 18.90 28.18 -10.79
CA ARG A 159 20.16 28.70 -10.24
C ARG A 159 20.00 30.01 -9.47
N ALA A 160 20.54 30.06 -8.26
CA ALA A 160 20.82 31.28 -7.50
C ALA A 160 22.31 31.61 -7.56
N THR A 161 22.68 32.87 -7.82
CA THR A 161 24.09 33.32 -7.85
C THR A 161 24.28 34.52 -6.92
N TYR A 162 25.01 34.29 -5.83
CA TYR A 162 25.41 35.23 -4.80
C TYR A 162 26.75 35.87 -5.22
N SER A 163 26.68 36.96 -5.99
CA SER A 163 27.87 37.59 -6.57
C SER A 163 28.73 38.31 -5.54
N GLU A 164 30.06 38.11 -5.58
CA GLU A 164 31.06 38.73 -4.69
C GLU A 164 30.83 38.45 -3.17
N VAL A 165 30.42 37.23 -2.79
CA VAL A 165 30.34 36.79 -1.37
C VAL A 165 31.67 36.97 -0.61
N LYS A 166 32.79 36.84 -1.33
CA LYS A 166 34.12 37.32 -0.95
C LYS A 166 34.72 37.99 -2.20
N PRO A 167 35.60 39.00 -2.10
CA PRO A 167 36.13 39.73 -3.26
C PRO A 167 36.71 38.82 -4.37
N GLY A 168 36.04 38.79 -5.52
CA GLY A 168 36.38 37.93 -6.67
C GLY A 168 35.87 36.48 -6.59
N VAL A 169 35.04 36.14 -5.61
CA VAL A 169 34.39 34.83 -5.42
C VAL A 169 32.87 35.02 -5.54
N ASP A 170 32.22 34.30 -6.47
CA ASP A 170 30.76 34.12 -6.43
C ASP A 170 30.45 32.77 -5.79
N LEU A 171 29.38 32.71 -5.00
CA LEU A 171 28.74 31.47 -4.57
C LEU A 171 27.53 31.23 -5.47
N VAL A 172 27.37 30.00 -5.94
CA VAL A 172 26.26 29.56 -6.78
C VAL A 172 25.59 28.39 -6.09
N VAL A 173 24.26 28.37 -6.08
CA VAL A 173 23.47 27.22 -5.63
C VAL A 173 22.44 26.89 -6.69
N ASP A 174 22.44 25.64 -7.15
CA ASP A 174 21.47 25.09 -8.09
C ASP A 174 20.51 24.17 -7.34
N ALA A 175 19.21 24.39 -7.48
CA ALA A 175 18.21 23.43 -7.04
C ALA A 175 18.30 22.17 -7.93
N THR A 176 18.49 21.00 -7.33
CA THR A 176 18.56 19.71 -8.03
C THR A 176 17.37 18.83 -7.65
N ARG A 177 17.10 17.77 -8.41
CA ARG A 177 15.96 16.89 -8.14
C ARG A 177 16.05 16.15 -6.79
N GLU A 178 17.24 16.10 -6.18
CA GLU A 178 17.51 15.38 -4.92
C GLU A 178 17.80 16.32 -3.74
N GLY A 179 18.06 17.60 -3.99
CA GLY A 179 18.50 18.56 -2.99
C GLY A 179 19.04 19.81 -3.66
N PHE A 180 20.32 20.12 -3.44
CA PHE A 180 20.98 21.25 -4.09
C PHE A 180 22.45 20.93 -4.42
N GLU A 181 22.95 21.54 -5.47
CA GLU A 181 24.36 21.58 -5.85
C GLU A 181 24.87 22.98 -5.48
N GLN A 182 26.09 23.11 -4.98
CA GLN A 182 26.67 24.42 -4.66
C GLN A 182 28.09 24.53 -5.18
N PHE A 183 28.49 25.72 -5.61
CA PHE A 183 29.78 25.95 -6.24
C PHE A 183 30.36 27.31 -5.84
N LEU A 184 31.69 27.39 -5.74
CA LEU A 184 32.40 28.67 -5.73
C LEU A 184 33.07 28.94 -7.06
N ILE A 185 32.75 30.08 -7.67
CA ILE A 185 33.38 30.57 -8.90
C ILE A 185 34.47 31.57 -8.52
N LEU A 186 35.71 31.09 -8.54
CA LEU A 186 36.91 31.85 -8.25
C LEU A 186 37.32 32.63 -9.50
N LYS A 187 37.20 33.96 -9.50
CA LYS A 187 37.48 34.79 -10.70
C LYS A 187 38.96 35.03 -10.98
N SER A 188 39.84 34.77 -10.01
CA SER A 188 41.29 35.02 -10.14
C SER A 188 42.14 34.23 -9.12
N PRO A 189 43.48 34.15 -9.30
CA PRO A 189 44.40 33.63 -8.29
C PRO A 189 44.39 34.39 -6.95
N ALA A 190 43.78 35.58 -6.88
CA ALA A 190 43.56 36.30 -5.61
C ALA A 190 42.26 35.88 -4.91
N ALA A 191 41.25 35.45 -5.68
CA ALA A 191 40.04 34.83 -5.15
C ALA A 191 40.33 33.44 -4.55
N ALA A 192 41.20 32.66 -5.22
CA ALA A 192 41.63 31.34 -4.76
C ALA A 192 42.29 31.31 -3.37
N LYS A 193 42.78 32.44 -2.86
CA LYS A 193 43.37 32.55 -1.51
C LYS A 193 42.34 32.83 -0.39
N GLN A 194 41.06 32.99 -0.74
CA GLN A 194 39.97 33.32 0.19
C GLN A 194 39.02 32.12 0.42
N VAL A 195 39.39 30.95 -0.10
CA VAL A 195 38.66 29.67 -0.04
C VAL A 195 39.60 28.52 0.38
N ASP A 196 40.68 28.89 1.05
CA ASP A 196 41.70 28.00 1.59
C ASP A 196 41.29 27.59 3.02
N GLY A 197 40.88 26.34 3.22
CA GLY A 197 40.23 25.91 4.46
C GLY A 197 38.85 26.55 4.61
N LEU A 198 37.99 26.43 3.60
CA LEU A 198 36.63 26.96 3.66
C LEU A 198 35.77 26.06 4.55
N SER A 199 35.31 26.60 5.68
CA SER A 199 34.26 26.01 6.51
C SER A 199 32.88 26.13 5.86
N LEU A 200 32.10 25.06 5.94
CA LEU A 200 30.67 25.01 5.71
C LEU A 200 30.02 24.22 6.86
N PRO A 201 29.43 24.91 7.86
CA PRO A 201 28.75 24.25 8.97
C PRO A 201 27.54 23.42 8.49
N LEU A 202 27.30 22.27 9.11
CA LEU A 202 26.24 21.33 8.77
C LEU A 202 25.41 21.06 10.03
N HIS A 203 24.11 21.32 9.96
CA HIS A 203 23.23 21.35 11.13
C HIS A 203 21.92 20.60 10.90
N GLY A 204 21.42 19.91 11.92
CA GLY A 204 20.01 19.54 12.01
C GLY A 204 19.73 18.23 12.75
N PRO A 205 18.44 17.94 13.01
CA PRO A 205 18.01 16.65 13.57
C PRO A 205 17.95 15.52 12.53
N GLY A 206 18.17 15.82 11.24
CA GLY A 206 18.09 14.83 10.15
C GLY A 206 19.25 13.83 10.08
N PHE A 207 20.37 14.10 10.76
CA PHE A 207 21.51 13.18 10.89
C PHE A 207 21.98 13.11 12.35
N THR A 208 22.88 12.17 12.65
CA THR A 208 23.50 12.01 13.98
C THR A 208 24.99 11.70 13.96
N ASP A 209 25.56 11.39 12.80
CA ASP A 209 26.95 10.97 12.58
C ASP A 209 27.31 11.28 11.11
N VAL A 210 28.53 11.74 10.83
CA VAL A 210 29.06 12.06 9.49
C VAL A 210 30.34 11.26 9.22
N THR A 211 30.26 10.23 8.39
CA THR A 211 31.36 9.29 8.13
C THR A 211 32.01 9.50 6.76
N GLU A 212 33.34 9.44 6.66
CA GLU A 212 34.06 9.44 5.37
C GLU A 212 33.72 8.20 4.54
N ALA A 213 33.35 8.39 3.28
CA ALA A 213 33.05 7.34 2.32
C ALA A 213 34.34 6.76 1.70
N PRO A 214 34.34 5.50 1.19
CA PRO A 214 35.55 4.88 0.63
C PRO A 214 36.23 5.59 -0.56
N ASP A 215 35.58 6.57 -1.18
CA ASP A 215 36.13 7.39 -2.26
C ASP A 215 36.51 8.83 -1.85
N GLY A 216 36.42 9.17 -0.56
CA GLY A 216 36.68 10.52 -0.02
C GLY A 216 35.50 11.48 -0.13
N GLY A 217 34.29 10.99 -0.41
CA GLY A 217 33.05 11.69 -0.04
C GLY A 217 32.71 11.54 1.44
N LEU A 218 31.51 11.98 1.84
CA LEU A 218 30.93 11.82 3.17
C LEU A 218 29.54 11.19 3.09
N GLU A 219 29.18 10.37 4.08
CA GLU A 219 27.83 9.87 4.32
C GLU A 219 27.26 10.46 5.63
N LEU A 220 26.10 11.09 5.56
CA LEU A 220 25.35 11.54 6.74
C LEU A 220 24.42 10.39 7.15
N THR A 221 24.48 9.91 8.40
CA THR A 221 23.63 8.80 8.87
C THR A 221 22.68 9.19 10.00
N ASP A 222 21.52 8.52 10.07
CA ASP A 222 20.55 8.67 11.16
C ASP A 222 20.89 7.77 12.37
N ARG A 223 20.14 7.93 13.48
CA ARG A 223 20.33 7.17 14.72
C ARG A 223 20.18 5.64 14.57
N ALA A 224 19.69 5.14 13.44
CA ALA A 224 19.65 3.71 13.14
C ALA A 224 20.84 3.23 12.29
N GLY A 225 21.82 4.09 12.02
CA GLY A 225 22.98 3.81 11.15
C GLY A 225 22.61 3.79 9.67
N LYS A 226 21.52 4.46 9.27
CA LYS A 226 21.08 4.52 7.88
C LYS A 226 21.47 5.84 7.25
N VAL A 227 22.18 5.78 6.13
CA VAL A 227 22.53 6.96 5.32
C VAL A 227 21.26 7.71 4.87
N VAL A 228 21.25 9.02 5.08
CA VAL A 228 20.15 9.94 4.72
C VAL A 228 20.52 10.91 3.60
N ALA A 229 21.80 11.27 3.49
CA ALA A 229 22.37 12.13 2.44
C ALA A 229 23.88 11.82 2.29
N VAL A 230 24.46 12.22 1.17
CA VAL A 230 25.86 11.98 0.81
C VAL A 230 26.47 13.23 0.17
N ALA A 231 27.72 13.54 0.50
CA ALA A 231 28.50 14.58 -0.15
C ALA A 231 29.63 13.91 -0.96
N PRO A 232 29.50 13.74 -2.29
CA PRO A 232 30.53 13.07 -3.09
C PRO A 232 31.87 13.84 -3.08
N THR A 233 32.98 13.16 -3.39
CA THR A 233 34.33 13.75 -3.37
C THR A 233 34.37 15.06 -4.18
N PRO A 234 34.64 16.22 -3.55
CA PRO A 234 34.54 17.48 -4.26
C PRO A 234 35.61 17.64 -5.33
N LEU A 235 35.27 18.39 -6.38
CA LEU A 235 36.13 18.62 -7.53
C LEU A 235 36.38 20.12 -7.72
N MET A 236 37.51 20.46 -8.35
CA MET A 236 37.68 21.76 -9.00
C MET A 236 38.10 21.60 -10.45
N TRP A 237 37.73 22.58 -11.27
CA TRP A 237 38.10 22.62 -12.67
C TRP A 237 38.22 24.05 -13.20
N ASP A 238 39.00 24.20 -14.27
CA ASP A 238 39.34 25.51 -14.83
C ASP A 238 38.45 25.90 -16.03
N ALA A 239 38.55 27.15 -16.48
CA ALA A 239 37.76 27.69 -17.59
C ALA A 239 38.14 27.13 -18.97
N GLN A 240 39.12 26.23 -19.09
CA GLN A 240 39.42 25.58 -20.36
C GLN A 240 38.40 24.46 -20.60
N ILE A 241 37.47 24.67 -21.53
CA ILE A 241 36.61 23.61 -22.03
C ILE A 241 37.31 22.91 -23.21
N SER A 242 37.16 21.59 -23.33
CA SER A 242 37.71 20.78 -24.40
C SER A 242 37.18 21.21 -25.78
N ALA A 243 37.88 20.86 -26.87
CA ALA A 243 37.65 21.43 -28.21
C ALA A 243 36.27 21.14 -28.85
N ASN A 244 35.47 20.30 -28.18
CA ASN A 244 34.11 19.89 -28.46
C ASN A 244 33.05 20.66 -27.63
N GLY A 245 33.44 21.37 -26.57
CA GLY A 245 32.54 22.07 -25.65
C GLY A 245 32.04 21.24 -24.45
N GLU A 246 32.50 19.99 -24.31
CA GLU A 246 31.84 18.98 -23.46
C GLU A 246 32.38 18.88 -22.02
N SER A 247 33.65 19.18 -21.75
CA SER A 247 34.24 18.95 -20.41
C SER A 247 35.40 19.90 -20.10
N PRO A 248 35.73 20.15 -18.83
CA PRO A 248 36.94 20.85 -18.48
C PRO A 248 38.19 20.07 -18.92
N VAL A 249 39.13 20.75 -19.60
CA VAL A 249 40.44 20.18 -20.02
C VAL A 249 41.29 19.81 -18.81
N ARG A 250 41.05 20.46 -17.67
CA ARG A 250 41.78 20.24 -16.44
C ARG A 250 40.87 20.34 -15.22
N SER A 251 40.92 19.30 -14.40
CA SER A 251 40.31 19.23 -13.07
C SER A 251 41.30 18.69 -12.03
N ALA A 252 40.89 18.65 -10.76
CA ALA A 252 41.49 17.91 -9.66
C ALA A 252 40.41 17.58 -8.61
N GLN A 253 40.66 16.58 -7.76
CA GLN A 253 39.92 16.40 -6.51
C GLN A 253 40.33 17.47 -5.49
N ILE A 254 39.41 17.76 -4.59
CA ILE A 254 39.56 18.63 -3.41
C ILE A 254 39.50 17.72 -2.18
N ALA A 255 40.30 18.02 -1.15
CA ALA A 255 40.14 17.33 0.14
C ALA A 255 38.92 17.91 0.89
N LEU A 256 38.05 17.01 1.34
CA LEU A 256 36.89 17.28 2.19
C LEU A 256 37.10 16.57 3.51
N GLU A 257 37.12 17.33 4.59
CA GLU A 257 37.27 16.81 5.95
C GLU A 257 36.02 17.24 6.74
N ALA A 258 35.47 16.34 7.54
CA ALA A 258 34.37 16.64 8.46
C ALA A 258 34.87 16.51 9.90
N ASP A 259 34.60 17.50 10.74
CA ASP A 259 34.85 17.41 12.18
C ASP A 259 33.57 17.67 12.98
N GLU A 260 33.30 16.79 13.95
CA GLU A 260 32.21 16.90 14.92
C GLU A 260 32.70 17.44 16.28
N ASN A 261 34.02 17.59 16.48
CA ASN A 261 34.63 17.81 17.79
C ASN A 261 34.88 19.30 18.14
N ASP A 262 35.15 20.16 17.15
CA ASP A 262 35.50 21.58 17.37
C ASP A 262 34.33 22.55 17.11
N VAL A 263 33.15 22.03 16.73
CA VAL A 263 31.96 22.86 16.42
C VAL A 263 31.34 23.46 17.70
N PRO A 264 31.19 24.79 17.80
CA PRO A 264 30.50 25.40 18.92
C PRO A 264 29.03 24.97 18.95
N GLN A 265 28.58 24.40 20.07
CA GLN A 265 27.23 23.89 20.29
C GLN A 265 26.20 25.04 20.43
N ILE A 266 25.89 25.73 19.32
CA ILE A 266 25.01 26.91 19.27
C ILE A 266 23.53 26.50 19.10
N HIS A 267 23.26 25.29 18.59
CA HIS A 267 21.93 24.87 18.15
C HIS A 267 21.47 23.54 18.77
N THR A 268 20.20 23.19 18.58
CA THR A 268 19.59 21.95 19.09
C THR A 268 19.52 20.89 17.99
N GLY A 269 20.66 20.28 17.65
CA GLY A 269 20.78 19.23 16.64
C GLY A 269 22.04 18.38 16.86
N THR A 270 22.43 17.61 15.83
CA THR A 270 23.85 17.32 15.63
C THR A 270 24.43 18.45 14.76
N ASP A 271 25.63 18.90 15.10
CA ASP A 271 26.38 19.95 14.44
C ASP A 271 27.72 19.35 13.99
N ALA A 272 28.08 19.51 12.71
CA ALA A 272 29.34 19.07 12.12
C ALA A 272 29.91 20.17 11.22
N GLU A 273 31.23 20.24 11.03
CA GLU A 273 31.87 21.29 10.23
C GLU A 273 32.61 20.69 9.03
N LEU A 274 32.20 21.07 7.82
CA LEU A 274 32.77 20.56 6.57
C LEU A 274 33.87 21.52 6.07
N THR A 275 35.12 21.08 6.13
CA THR A 275 36.28 21.86 5.68
C THR A 275 36.71 21.47 4.28
N LEU A 276 36.80 22.45 3.39
CA LEU A 276 37.22 22.29 2.00
C LEU A 276 38.62 22.87 1.75
N SER A 277 39.51 22.03 1.21
CA SER A 277 40.91 22.37 0.94
C SER A 277 41.30 22.20 -0.53
N PRO A 278 41.03 23.19 -1.41
CA PRO A 278 41.46 23.18 -2.81
C PRO A 278 42.99 23.15 -2.99
N ASP A 279 43.50 22.33 -3.92
CA ASP A 279 44.96 22.22 -4.17
C ASP A 279 45.57 23.54 -4.65
N LYS A 280 46.35 24.15 -3.75
CA LYS A 280 47.06 25.42 -3.91
C LYS A 280 48.11 25.37 -5.02
N ALA A 281 48.79 24.23 -5.21
CA ALA A 281 49.77 24.04 -6.26
C ALA A 281 49.09 23.93 -7.64
N TRP A 282 47.96 23.21 -7.72
CA TRP A 282 47.13 23.18 -8.92
C TRP A 282 46.57 24.57 -9.26
N LEU A 283 46.05 25.31 -8.27
CA LEU A 283 45.48 26.65 -8.44
C LEU A 283 46.51 27.71 -8.87
N ALA A 284 47.77 27.57 -8.42
CA ALA A 284 48.88 28.46 -8.76
C ALA A 284 49.59 28.12 -10.09
N ASP A 285 49.33 26.94 -10.68
CA ASP A 285 49.96 26.50 -11.93
C ASP A 285 49.61 27.45 -13.10
N PRO A 286 50.60 27.99 -13.86
CA PRO A 286 50.36 28.87 -15.01
C PRO A 286 49.48 28.29 -16.12
N ARG A 287 49.26 26.96 -16.14
CA ARG A 287 48.31 26.29 -17.04
C ARG A 287 46.86 26.60 -16.66
N THR A 288 46.53 26.79 -15.38
CA THR A 288 45.17 27.05 -14.89
C THR A 288 44.58 28.31 -15.55
N LYS A 289 43.34 28.25 -16.01
CA LYS A 289 42.61 29.40 -16.57
C LYS A 289 41.41 29.73 -15.69
N TYR A 290 41.38 30.96 -15.21
CA TYR A 290 40.29 31.46 -14.38
C TYR A 290 39.14 31.99 -15.27
N PRO A 291 37.87 31.92 -14.83
CA PRO A 291 37.42 31.45 -13.52
C PRO A 291 37.61 29.94 -13.29
N VAL A 292 37.94 29.57 -12.06
CA VAL A 292 37.96 28.17 -11.59
C VAL A 292 36.68 27.91 -10.82
N THR A 293 36.01 26.79 -11.06
CA THR A 293 34.91 26.31 -10.22
C THR A 293 35.48 25.37 -9.16
N VAL A 294 35.01 25.52 -7.92
CA VAL A 294 35.14 24.58 -6.79
C VAL A 294 33.75 24.05 -6.48
N ASP A 295 33.59 22.73 -6.39
CA ASP A 295 32.29 22.03 -6.36
C ASP A 295 32.22 21.02 -5.20
N PRO A 296 31.48 21.35 -4.12
CA PRO A 296 31.19 20.46 -3.00
C PRO A 296 29.68 20.22 -2.86
N GLN A 297 29.19 19.18 -3.54
CA GLN A 297 27.78 18.81 -3.61
C GLN A 297 27.28 18.18 -2.30
N ILE A 298 25.98 18.33 -1.98
CA ILE A 298 25.29 17.52 -0.95
C ILE A 298 24.02 16.93 -1.55
N ASN A 299 24.11 15.67 -1.96
CA ASN A 299 23.04 14.93 -2.63
C ASN A 299 22.28 14.04 -1.63
N LYS A 300 21.03 13.72 -1.93
CA LYS A 300 20.19 12.84 -1.08
C LYS A 300 20.14 11.43 -1.68
N LEU A 301 20.27 10.40 -0.86
CA LEU A 301 20.03 9.02 -1.31
C LEU A 301 18.53 8.78 -1.53
N LEU A 302 18.09 8.91 -2.78
CA LEU A 302 16.81 8.39 -3.23
C LEU A 302 16.95 6.89 -3.60
N THR A 303 15.85 6.15 -3.61
CA THR A 303 15.84 4.72 -4.00
C THR A 303 15.95 4.50 -5.52
N TYR A 304 15.88 5.58 -6.28
CA TYR A 304 16.19 5.65 -7.72
C TYR A 304 17.66 6.04 -7.86
N PHE A 305 18.39 5.47 -8.81
CA PHE A 305 19.83 5.68 -8.95
C PHE A 305 20.29 5.56 -10.40
N ASP A 306 21.20 6.43 -10.81
CA ASP A 306 21.98 6.31 -12.03
C ASP A 306 23.38 6.87 -11.80
N THR A 307 24.37 6.39 -12.56
CA THR A 307 25.77 6.83 -12.49
C THR A 307 26.48 6.56 -13.82
N THR A 308 27.58 7.27 -14.06
CA THR A 308 28.46 7.11 -15.23
C THR A 308 29.84 6.65 -14.77
N VAL A 309 30.26 5.45 -15.18
CA VAL A 309 31.65 4.98 -14.96
C VAL A 309 32.54 5.36 -16.14
N MET A 310 33.78 5.80 -15.87
CA MET A 310 34.70 6.30 -16.89
C MET A 310 36.16 5.94 -16.63
N GLU A 311 36.92 5.61 -17.69
CA GLU A 311 38.33 5.22 -17.56
C GLU A 311 39.21 6.31 -16.91
N GLY A 312 39.88 5.94 -15.81
CA GLY A 312 40.74 6.86 -15.05
C GLY A 312 39.97 7.96 -14.30
N ILE A 313 38.72 7.71 -13.93
CA ILE A 313 37.93 8.50 -12.98
C ILE A 313 37.54 7.59 -11.81
N THR A 314 37.73 8.08 -10.58
CA THR A 314 37.57 7.30 -9.32
C THR A 314 36.59 7.89 -8.32
N ALA A 315 36.19 9.15 -8.45
CA ALA A 315 35.08 9.74 -7.68
C ALA A 315 33.73 9.22 -8.22
N ASP A 316 32.69 9.21 -7.38
CA ASP A 316 31.32 8.92 -7.85
C ASP A 316 30.83 9.96 -8.88
N ARG A 317 29.83 9.55 -9.65
CA ARG A 317 29.02 10.38 -10.54
C ARG A 317 27.51 10.15 -10.34
N GLY A 318 27.10 9.42 -9.31
CA GLY A 318 25.74 9.42 -8.79
C GLY A 318 25.36 10.83 -8.33
N GLY A 319 24.48 11.48 -9.07
CA GLY A 319 24.11 12.89 -8.86
C GLY A 319 24.11 13.71 -10.15
N ALA A 320 25.04 13.42 -11.07
CA ALA A 320 25.27 14.22 -12.28
C ALA A 320 24.03 14.33 -13.19
N ASP A 321 23.88 15.46 -13.91
CA ASP A 321 22.73 15.73 -14.80
C ASP A 321 22.79 14.99 -16.17
N PHE A 322 23.83 14.17 -16.37
CA PHE A 322 24.18 13.52 -17.62
C PHE A 322 24.47 12.01 -17.46
N LEU A 323 24.36 11.29 -18.58
CA LEU A 323 24.74 9.88 -18.75
C LEU A 323 25.63 9.75 -19.99
N GLN A 324 26.88 9.32 -19.83
CA GLN A 324 27.84 9.20 -20.94
C GLN A 324 28.00 7.75 -21.41
N LEU A 325 28.21 7.56 -22.71
CA LEU A 325 28.50 6.25 -23.31
C LEU A 325 29.48 6.37 -24.49
N GLY A 326 30.34 5.38 -24.66
CA GLY A 326 31.25 5.27 -25.81
C GLY A 326 32.71 5.58 -25.44
N VAL A 327 33.44 6.26 -26.32
CA VAL A 327 34.86 6.63 -26.10
C VAL A 327 35.17 8.07 -26.50
N THR A 328 35.86 8.81 -25.62
CA THR A 328 36.14 10.24 -25.79
C THR A 328 37.03 10.55 -27.00
N THR A 329 36.88 11.76 -27.55
CA THR A 329 37.59 12.18 -28.77
C THR A 329 39.08 12.55 -28.54
N GLU A 330 39.50 12.71 -27.29
CA GLU A 330 40.80 13.22 -26.85
C GLU A 330 42.02 12.36 -27.25
N ALA A 331 43.23 12.88 -26.98
CA ALA A 331 44.51 12.23 -27.34
C ALA A 331 44.78 10.94 -26.53
N LYS A 332 44.26 10.83 -25.31
CA LYS A 332 44.24 9.60 -24.50
C LYS A 332 42.78 9.17 -24.30
N PRO A 333 42.17 8.50 -25.29
CA PRO A 333 40.75 8.17 -25.25
C PRO A 333 40.38 7.38 -23.99
N LYS A 334 39.27 7.78 -23.37
CA LYS A 334 38.65 7.14 -22.21
C LYS A 334 37.29 6.57 -22.61
N ARG A 335 37.01 5.33 -22.22
CA ARG A 335 35.66 4.76 -22.35
C ARG A 335 34.76 5.21 -21.21
N ALA A 336 33.47 5.36 -21.50
CA ALA A 336 32.41 5.60 -20.52
C ALA A 336 31.20 4.69 -20.74
N ARG A 337 30.52 4.36 -19.65
CA ARG A 337 29.27 3.58 -19.61
C ARG A 337 28.37 4.16 -18.53
N SER A 338 27.06 4.01 -18.69
CA SER A 338 26.07 4.48 -17.73
C SER A 338 25.24 3.32 -17.17
N PHE A 339 24.79 3.44 -15.93
CA PHE A 339 23.85 2.52 -15.29
C PHE A 339 22.61 3.28 -14.83
N VAL A 340 21.40 2.71 -14.97
CA VAL A 340 20.12 3.35 -14.62
C VAL A 340 19.17 2.35 -13.93
N LYS A 341 18.62 2.72 -12.77
CA LYS A 341 17.75 1.91 -11.92
C LYS A 341 16.28 2.31 -12.09
N TRP A 342 15.46 1.43 -12.67
CA TRP A 342 14.06 1.68 -13.01
C TRP A 342 13.12 1.00 -12.03
N ASN A 343 12.07 1.67 -11.54
CA ASN A 343 11.04 1.03 -10.72
C ASN A 343 10.14 0.12 -11.59
N ALA A 344 10.12 -1.17 -11.27
CA ALA A 344 9.38 -2.21 -12.00
C ALA A 344 8.28 -2.87 -11.13
N SER A 345 7.95 -2.29 -9.98
CA SER A 345 7.07 -2.91 -8.97
C SER A 345 5.67 -3.27 -9.48
N ASP A 346 5.07 -2.43 -10.34
CA ASP A 346 3.77 -2.68 -10.98
C ASP A 346 3.82 -3.72 -12.11
N LEU A 347 5.02 -3.99 -12.64
CA LEU A 347 5.28 -4.90 -13.77
C LEU A 347 5.53 -6.36 -13.32
N ARG A 348 5.67 -6.61 -12.01
CA ARG A 348 5.93 -7.95 -11.46
C ARG A 348 4.86 -8.95 -11.90
N GLY A 349 5.30 -10.07 -12.46
CA GLY A 349 4.44 -11.15 -12.97
C GLY A 349 3.60 -10.80 -14.20
N LYS A 350 3.79 -9.63 -14.82
CA LYS A 350 3.03 -9.20 -16.02
C LYS A 350 3.62 -9.76 -17.32
N GLU A 351 2.81 -9.72 -18.37
CA GLU A 351 3.27 -9.92 -19.75
C GLU A 351 3.46 -8.57 -20.41
N ILE A 352 4.70 -8.21 -20.75
CA ILE A 352 5.06 -6.96 -21.41
C ILE A 352 4.79 -7.11 -22.90
N THR A 353 3.69 -6.54 -23.39
CA THR A 353 3.29 -6.63 -24.80
C THR A 353 4.18 -5.75 -25.68
N SER A 354 4.54 -4.54 -25.21
CA SER A 354 5.49 -3.62 -25.84
C SER A 354 6.27 -2.83 -24.80
N SER A 355 7.51 -2.41 -25.09
CA SER A 355 8.16 -1.36 -24.29
C SER A 355 9.24 -0.63 -25.08
N ARG A 356 9.39 0.68 -24.82
CA ARG A 356 10.43 1.53 -25.41
C ARG A 356 10.95 2.51 -24.36
N ALA A 357 12.27 2.52 -24.18
CA ALA A 357 12.96 3.51 -23.36
C ALA A 357 13.37 4.71 -24.22
N TYR A 358 13.35 5.89 -23.62
CA TYR A 358 13.62 7.17 -24.25
C TYR A 358 14.65 7.93 -23.41
N PHE A 359 15.67 8.45 -24.09
CA PHE A 359 16.74 9.24 -23.49
C PHE A 359 16.88 10.57 -24.23
N TYR A 360 17.00 11.68 -23.50
CA TYR A 360 17.18 12.99 -24.12
C TYR A 360 18.65 13.17 -24.49
N ASN A 361 18.99 12.94 -25.76
CA ASN A 361 20.35 13.01 -26.28
C ASN A 361 20.67 14.44 -26.67
N TRP A 362 21.37 15.13 -25.78
CA TRP A 362 21.77 16.53 -25.93
C TRP A 362 23.13 16.68 -26.60
N TYR A 363 24.00 15.65 -26.56
CA TYR A 363 25.24 15.65 -27.32
C TYR A 363 25.58 14.33 -28.05
N SER A 364 26.11 14.42 -29.27
CA SER A 364 26.83 13.32 -29.96
C SER A 364 27.99 13.87 -30.81
N THR A 365 29.10 13.12 -30.91
CA THR A 365 30.26 13.48 -31.75
C THR A 365 30.01 13.44 -33.27
N THR A 366 28.83 12.97 -33.69
CA THR A 366 28.36 13.00 -35.07
C THR A 366 26.83 13.06 -35.10
N CYS A 367 26.26 13.42 -36.25
CA CYS A 367 24.83 13.24 -36.52
C CYS A 367 24.51 11.90 -37.21
N ALA A 368 25.54 11.19 -37.69
CA ALA A 368 25.34 9.89 -38.31
C ALA A 368 24.72 8.88 -37.32
N SER A 369 23.87 7.99 -37.81
CA SER A 369 23.30 6.91 -37.01
C SER A 369 24.41 6.01 -36.47
N THR A 370 24.60 5.98 -35.14
CA THR A 370 25.70 5.26 -34.48
C THR A 370 25.18 4.40 -33.33
N ALA A 371 25.69 3.17 -33.26
CA ALA A 371 25.06 2.09 -32.51
C ALA A 371 25.35 2.16 -30.99
N TRP A 372 24.30 2.01 -30.19
CA TRP A 372 24.35 1.98 -28.73
C TRP A 372 23.34 0.96 -28.19
N GLU A 373 23.57 0.49 -26.96
CA GLU A 373 22.97 -0.74 -26.44
C GLU A 373 22.42 -0.54 -25.04
N ILE A 374 21.35 -1.26 -24.72
CA ILE A 374 20.91 -1.50 -23.34
C ILE A 374 21.05 -2.97 -22.96
N TRP A 375 21.40 -3.20 -21.69
CA TRP A 375 21.70 -4.50 -21.10
C TRP A 375 21.03 -4.61 -19.73
N THR A 376 20.63 -5.83 -19.34
CA THR A 376 20.30 -6.14 -17.94
C THR A 376 21.59 -6.35 -17.16
N THR A 377 21.71 -5.71 -16.00
CA THR A 377 22.87 -5.80 -15.10
C THR A 377 22.46 -6.24 -13.69
N GLU A 378 23.45 -6.53 -12.84
CA GLU A 378 23.28 -6.40 -11.39
C GLU A 378 23.04 -4.92 -11.00
N ALA A 379 22.74 -4.65 -9.72
CA ALA A 379 22.47 -3.29 -9.25
C ALA A 379 23.74 -2.43 -9.24
N ALA A 380 23.59 -1.14 -9.57
CA ALA A 380 24.58 -0.10 -9.35
C ALA A 380 24.26 0.71 -8.08
N ASP A 381 25.29 1.30 -7.50
CA ASP A 381 25.36 1.94 -6.19
C ASP A 381 26.50 2.98 -6.14
N ALA A 382 26.69 3.62 -5.00
CA ALA A 382 27.69 4.67 -4.81
C ALA A 382 29.15 4.19 -4.93
N ASP A 383 29.43 2.88 -4.84
CA ASP A 383 30.77 2.29 -5.03
C ASP A 383 31.07 1.91 -6.50
N THR A 384 30.07 1.94 -7.38
CA THR A 384 30.21 1.54 -8.78
C THR A 384 31.21 2.44 -9.54
N ARG A 385 32.35 1.88 -9.98
CA ARG A 385 33.44 2.60 -10.70
C ARG A 385 33.84 1.87 -11.98
N TRP A 386 34.80 2.41 -12.74
CA TRP A 386 35.24 1.73 -13.98
C TRP A 386 35.89 0.36 -13.72
N ALA A 387 36.64 0.23 -12.62
CA ALA A 387 37.30 -1.02 -12.25
C ALA A 387 36.36 -2.04 -11.61
N ASP A 388 35.33 -1.56 -10.88
CA ASP A 388 34.32 -2.39 -10.22
C ASP A 388 32.92 -2.02 -10.74
N GLN A 389 32.48 -2.79 -11.74
CA GLN A 389 31.21 -2.59 -12.44
C GLN A 389 30.25 -3.74 -12.12
N PRO A 390 28.97 -3.47 -11.84
CA PRO A 390 27.94 -4.50 -11.71
C PRO A 390 27.95 -5.47 -12.91
N LYS A 391 27.77 -6.77 -12.67
CA LYS A 391 27.90 -7.77 -13.74
C LYS A 391 26.89 -7.51 -14.86
N TRP A 392 27.37 -7.53 -16.09
CA TRP A 392 26.56 -7.36 -17.30
C TRP A 392 25.97 -8.71 -17.69
N LEU A 393 24.69 -8.94 -17.35
CA LEU A 393 24.07 -10.27 -17.37
C LEU A 393 23.55 -10.66 -18.76
N ARG A 394 22.89 -9.74 -19.47
CA ARG A 394 22.26 -10.02 -20.78
C ARG A 394 22.16 -8.74 -21.62
N LYS A 395 22.47 -8.83 -22.92
CA LYS A 395 22.16 -7.78 -23.88
C LYS A 395 20.67 -7.81 -24.21
N GLU A 396 20.03 -6.65 -24.21
CA GLU A 396 18.58 -6.54 -24.45
C GLU A 396 18.30 -6.01 -25.86
N ALA A 397 18.89 -4.87 -26.22
CA ALA A 397 18.61 -4.21 -27.51
C ALA A 397 19.80 -3.41 -28.04
N THR A 398 19.67 -2.94 -29.29
CA THR A 398 20.56 -1.95 -29.92
C THR A 398 19.70 -0.91 -30.62
N SER A 399 20.07 0.36 -30.51
CA SER A 399 19.53 1.47 -31.30
C SER A 399 20.66 2.13 -32.08
N THR A 400 20.31 2.85 -33.15
CA THR A 400 21.25 3.66 -33.94
C THR A 400 20.81 5.13 -34.02
N GLU A 401 19.84 5.52 -33.20
CA GLU A 401 19.35 6.90 -33.13
C GLU A 401 20.43 7.86 -32.56
N THR A 402 20.52 9.06 -33.13
CA THR A 402 21.57 10.07 -32.85
C THR A 402 20.99 11.48 -32.90
N LYS A 403 21.34 12.32 -31.91
CA LYS A 403 20.98 13.75 -31.77
C LYS A 403 22.13 14.54 -31.12
N GLY A 404 22.01 15.87 -31.09
CA GLY A 404 22.91 16.72 -30.31
C GLY A 404 24.28 17.02 -30.93
N LEU A 405 24.41 17.18 -32.26
CA LEU A 405 25.69 17.61 -32.84
C LEU A 405 25.78 19.14 -33.00
N ASN A 406 24.72 19.77 -33.51
CA ASN A 406 24.62 21.21 -33.79
C ASN A 406 23.17 21.56 -34.18
N SER A 407 22.89 22.82 -34.54
CA SER A 407 21.55 23.28 -34.91
C SER A 407 20.87 22.57 -36.09
N SER A 408 21.61 21.89 -36.99
CA SER A 408 21.02 21.07 -38.05
C SER A 408 20.71 19.62 -37.60
N CYS A 409 21.23 19.23 -36.45
CA CYS A 409 21.05 17.93 -35.81
C CYS A 409 20.94 18.12 -34.29
N GLY A 410 19.95 18.92 -33.90
CA GLY A 410 19.80 19.39 -32.53
C GLY A 410 19.48 18.27 -31.55
N ASP A 411 19.56 18.64 -30.28
CA ASP A 411 19.19 17.89 -29.10
C ASP A 411 17.79 17.26 -29.25
N GLY A 412 17.59 16.09 -28.64
CA GLY A 412 16.25 15.53 -28.54
C GLY A 412 16.20 14.07 -28.13
N TRP A 413 14.98 13.56 -28.03
CA TRP A 413 14.72 12.17 -27.69
C TRP A 413 15.30 11.21 -28.74
N VAL A 414 16.07 10.23 -28.25
CA VAL A 414 16.41 9.00 -28.94
C VAL A 414 15.78 7.82 -28.20
N SER A 415 15.41 6.77 -28.94
CA SER A 415 14.67 5.62 -28.41
C SER A 415 15.42 4.29 -28.58
N ILE A 416 15.06 3.31 -27.75
CA ILE A 416 15.49 1.92 -27.85
C ILE A 416 14.39 0.98 -27.38
N ASP A 417 14.26 -0.19 -28.01
CA ASP A 417 13.33 -1.24 -27.55
C ASP A 417 13.76 -1.70 -26.15
N ALA A 418 12.82 -1.81 -25.22
CA ALA A 418 13.06 -2.22 -23.85
C ALA A 418 12.15 -3.39 -23.41
N LYS A 419 11.46 -4.07 -24.35
CA LYS A 419 10.51 -5.14 -24.04
C LYS A 419 11.16 -6.29 -23.28
N SER A 420 12.28 -6.81 -23.77
CA SER A 420 12.97 -7.95 -23.14
C SER A 420 13.56 -7.60 -21.78
N PHE A 421 14.00 -6.35 -21.61
CA PHE A 421 14.51 -5.78 -20.35
C PHE A 421 13.41 -5.77 -19.27
N PHE A 422 12.28 -5.11 -19.54
CA PHE A 422 11.18 -5.05 -18.57
C PHE A 422 10.49 -6.41 -18.38
N GLN A 423 10.47 -7.29 -19.39
CA GLN A 423 9.98 -8.66 -19.23
C GLN A 423 10.88 -9.47 -18.28
N TYR A 424 12.21 -9.31 -18.32
CA TYR A 424 13.11 -9.96 -17.35
C TYR A 424 12.79 -9.54 -15.91
N ALA A 425 12.60 -8.24 -15.68
CA ALA A 425 12.23 -7.71 -14.36
C ALA A 425 10.84 -8.20 -13.89
N ALA A 426 9.88 -8.27 -14.82
CA ALA A 426 8.55 -8.83 -14.57
C ALA A 426 8.62 -10.31 -14.16
N ASP A 427 9.37 -11.13 -14.93
CA ASP A 427 9.55 -12.57 -14.69
C ASP A 427 10.30 -12.87 -13.39
N LYS A 428 11.27 -12.02 -13.03
CA LYS A 428 12.01 -12.10 -11.77
C LYS A 428 11.31 -11.44 -10.58
N ASN A 429 10.10 -10.89 -10.77
CA ASN A 429 9.34 -10.16 -9.76
C ASN A 429 10.14 -9.03 -9.06
N GLN A 430 11.03 -8.37 -9.79
CA GLN A 430 11.93 -7.36 -9.23
C GLN A 430 11.18 -6.10 -8.79
N THR A 431 11.69 -5.43 -7.74
CA THR A 431 11.30 -4.04 -7.40
C THR A 431 11.92 -3.06 -8.40
N TYR A 432 13.18 -3.31 -8.75
CA TYR A 432 13.99 -2.44 -9.59
C TYR A 432 14.66 -3.24 -10.70
N ALA A 433 14.57 -2.73 -11.93
CA ALA A 433 15.29 -3.24 -13.08
C ALA A 433 16.55 -2.40 -13.31
N ASN A 434 17.72 -3.04 -13.35
CA ASN A 434 19.02 -2.35 -13.48
C ASN A 434 19.52 -2.43 -14.93
N MET A 435 19.61 -1.28 -15.58
CA MET A 435 19.97 -1.13 -16.98
C MET A 435 21.42 -0.65 -17.13
N GLY A 436 22.27 -1.38 -17.83
CA GLY A 436 23.56 -0.91 -18.32
C GLY A 436 23.45 -0.35 -19.74
N ILE A 437 24.09 0.80 -19.99
CA ILE A 437 24.07 1.52 -21.28
C ILE A 437 25.51 1.74 -21.77
N LYS A 438 25.78 1.40 -23.04
CA LYS A 438 27.10 1.58 -23.67
C LYS A 438 27.00 1.72 -25.20
N ALA A 439 28.09 2.16 -25.84
CA ALA A 439 28.22 2.06 -27.30
C ALA A 439 28.40 0.59 -27.75
N SER A 440 27.96 0.25 -28.96
CA SER A 440 28.23 -1.08 -29.53
C SER A 440 29.71 -1.30 -29.86
N ASN A 441 30.46 -0.22 -30.14
CA ASN A 441 31.89 -0.25 -30.36
C ASN A 441 32.60 0.86 -29.57
N GLU A 442 33.07 0.51 -28.36
CA GLU A 442 33.82 1.40 -27.46
C GLU A 442 35.25 1.74 -27.95
N ALA A 443 35.60 1.42 -29.20
CA ALA A 443 36.80 1.91 -29.88
C ALA A 443 36.51 2.94 -30.99
N ASP A 444 35.24 3.09 -31.41
CA ASP A 444 34.84 4.09 -32.42
C ASP A 444 34.40 5.39 -31.74
N LYS A 445 35.26 6.42 -31.83
CA LYS A 445 34.97 7.81 -31.39
C LYS A 445 33.71 8.41 -32.03
N LYS A 446 33.21 7.80 -33.11
CA LYS A 446 31.87 8.01 -33.71
C LYS A 446 30.68 7.81 -32.75
N GLN A 447 30.85 6.99 -31.71
CA GLN A 447 29.76 6.43 -30.90
C GLN A 447 29.67 7.06 -29.51
N TRP A 448 30.42 8.14 -29.25
CA TRP A 448 30.25 8.93 -28.04
C TRP A 448 28.92 9.69 -28.09
N LYS A 449 28.11 9.52 -27.03
CA LYS A 449 26.84 10.21 -26.83
C LYS A 449 26.71 10.61 -25.37
N GLU A 450 26.06 11.74 -25.14
CA GLU A 450 25.60 12.15 -23.81
C GLU A 450 24.08 12.28 -23.82
N PHE A 451 23.47 11.60 -22.85
CA PHE A 451 22.04 11.70 -22.54
C PHE A 451 21.87 12.51 -21.26
N ARG A 452 20.66 13.02 -21.01
CA ARG A 452 20.28 13.51 -19.68
C ARG A 452 20.06 12.36 -18.71
N SER A 453 20.41 12.56 -17.45
CA SER A 453 20.16 11.62 -16.34
C SER A 453 18.78 11.85 -15.72
N ARG A 454 18.44 11.05 -14.70
CA ARG A 454 17.26 11.28 -13.87
C ARG A 454 17.26 12.64 -13.15
N ASN A 455 18.44 13.23 -12.91
CA ASN A 455 18.62 14.47 -12.16
C ASN A 455 18.56 15.75 -13.01
N ALA A 456 18.38 15.62 -14.33
CA ALA A 456 18.21 16.77 -15.23
C ALA A 456 17.16 17.77 -14.71
N ALA A 457 17.56 19.04 -14.55
CA ALA A 457 16.74 20.05 -13.90
C ALA A 457 15.40 20.28 -14.61
N ASN A 458 15.42 20.28 -15.95
CA ASN A 458 14.20 20.28 -16.76
C ASN A 458 13.54 18.89 -16.73
N THR A 459 12.43 18.78 -15.98
CA THR A 459 11.59 17.58 -15.86
C THR A 459 11.15 17.00 -17.23
N ALA A 460 11.05 17.82 -18.29
CA ALA A 460 10.74 17.37 -19.64
C ALA A 460 11.95 16.78 -20.42
N GLN A 461 13.10 16.57 -19.77
CA GLN A 461 14.27 15.88 -20.32
C GLN A 461 14.67 14.61 -19.53
N VAL A 462 14.00 14.32 -18.40
CA VAL A 462 14.26 13.15 -17.54
C VAL A 462 13.93 11.85 -18.29
N PRO A 463 14.87 10.86 -18.38
CA PRO A 463 14.64 9.61 -19.08
C PRO A 463 13.39 8.86 -18.59
N TYR A 464 12.66 8.29 -19.55
CA TYR A 464 11.44 7.52 -19.26
C TYR A 464 11.32 6.32 -20.20
N ALA A 465 10.56 5.31 -19.76
CA ALA A 465 10.13 4.18 -20.57
C ALA A 465 8.61 4.13 -20.62
N LYS A 466 8.04 3.89 -21.81
CA LYS A 466 6.66 3.47 -21.95
C LYS A 466 6.62 1.96 -22.00
N VAL A 467 5.84 1.36 -21.10
CA VAL A 467 5.70 -0.09 -20.93
C VAL A 467 4.23 -0.44 -21.09
N THR A 468 3.89 -1.17 -22.15
CA THR A 468 2.56 -1.74 -22.38
C THR A 468 2.53 -3.17 -21.86
N TYR A 469 1.54 -3.53 -21.04
CA TYR A 469 1.45 -4.86 -20.45
C TYR A 469 0.01 -5.32 -20.16
N ALA A 470 -0.12 -6.63 -19.97
CA ALA A 470 -1.32 -7.29 -19.49
C ALA A 470 -1.00 -8.17 -18.27
N ASP A 471 -2.04 -8.61 -17.55
CA ASP A 471 -1.90 -9.78 -16.69
C ASP A 471 -1.58 -11.01 -17.55
N LYS A 472 -0.58 -11.80 -17.15
CA LYS A 472 -0.28 -13.08 -17.83
C LYS A 472 -1.55 -13.94 -17.88
N PRO A 473 -1.83 -14.64 -18.98
CA PRO A 473 -2.78 -15.74 -18.98
C PRO A 473 -2.45 -16.69 -17.83
N ALA A 474 -3.42 -17.03 -16.99
CA ALA A 474 -3.20 -17.97 -15.91
C ALA A 474 -2.69 -19.29 -16.48
N GLU A 475 -1.48 -19.71 -16.12
CA GLU A 475 -0.91 -20.95 -16.61
C GLU A 475 -1.86 -22.10 -16.30
N THR A 476 -2.32 -22.77 -17.35
CA THR A 476 -3.28 -23.87 -17.23
C THR A 476 -2.58 -25.06 -16.64
N SER A 477 -2.59 -25.17 -15.31
CA SER A 477 -2.27 -26.40 -14.59
C SER A 477 -3.09 -27.53 -15.19
N THR A 478 -2.41 -28.44 -15.90
CA THR A 478 -3.02 -29.44 -16.79
C THR A 478 -3.56 -30.65 -16.04
N TYR A 479 -4.39 -30.42 -15.01
CA TYR A 479 -5.37 -31.43 -14.59
C TYR A 479 -6.51 -31.46 -15.62
N GLY A 480 -6.29 -32.21 -16.70
CA GLY A 480 -7.01 -32.03 -17.95
C GLY A 480 -8.47 -32.48 -17.94
N MET A 481 -9.40 -31.51 -17.88
CA MET A 481 -10.71 -31.68 -18.50
C MET A 481 -10.68 -31.14 -19.92
N ARG A 482 -10.94 -32.03 -20.90
CA ARG A 482 -11.12 -31.63 -22.29
C ARG A 482 -12.43 -30.87 -22.42
N PHE A 483 -12.37 -29.60 -22.80
CA PHE A 483 -13.56 -28.90 -23.29
C PHE A 483 -13.98 -29.51 -24.63
N ALA A 484 -14.95 -30.42 -24.58
CA ALA A 484 -15.75 -30.74 -25.76
C ALA A 484 -16.51 -29.48 -26.18
N ILE A 485 -16.57 -29.19 -27.48
CA ILE A 485 -17.46 -28.17 -28.02
C ILE A 485 -18.88 -28.72 -27.88
N ALA A 486 -19.61 -28.26 -26.87
CA ALA A 486 -20.95 -28.74 -26.56
C ALA A 486 -22.01 -28.01 -27.41
N ASP A 487 -22.89 -28.81 -27.98
CA ASP A 487 -24.11 -28.44 -28.72
C ASP A 487 -24.98 -27.42 -27.93
N PRO A 488 -25.72 -26.49 -28.57
CA PRO A 488 -26.55 -25.50 -27.87
C PRO A 488 -27.76 -26.03 -27.07
N ASP A 489 -27.95 -27.35 -26.97
CA ASP A 489 -29.19 -27.99 -26.49
C ASP A 489 -28.95 -29.02 -25.37
N GLN A 490 -28.11 -28.67 -24.39
CA GLN A 490 -27.90 -29.47 -23.16
C GLN A 490 -27.97 -28.59 -21.89
N THR A 491 -28.66 -29.10 -20.87
CA THR A 491 -28.94 -28.39 -19.61
C THR A 491 -27.72 -28.33 -18.69
N VAL A 492 -27.44 -27.14 -18.15
CA VAL A 492 -26.32 -26.91 -17.22
C VAL A 492 -26.59 -27.58 -15.86
N PRO A 493 -25.64 -28.36 -15.29
CA PRO A 493 -25.73 -28.87 -13.92
C PRO A 493 -25.87 -27.74 -12.88
N GLY A 494 -26.69 -27.97 -11.85
CA GLY A 494 -27.26 -26.89 -11.03
C GLY A 494 -26.40 -26.33 -9.88
N ASP A 495 -26.99 -25.36 -9.18
CA ASP A 495 -26.47 -24.54 -8.06
C ASP A 495 -25.81 -25.30 -6.86
N ALA A 496 -25.70 -26.63 -6.88
CA ALA A 496 -25.26 -27.43 -5.73
C ALA A 496 -23.78 -27.22 -5.35
N ASP A 497 -22.86 -27.35 -6.32
CA ASP A 497 -21.42 -27.46 -6.03
C ASP A 497 -20.80 -26.14 -5.51
N ARG A 498 -21.27 -25.00 -6.03
CA ARG A 498 -20.84 -23.68 -5.52
C ARG A 498 -21.33 -23.41 -4.10
N ASN A 499 -22.48 -23.99 -3.70
CA ASN A 499 -22.93 -23.95 -2.31
C ASN A 499 -22.10 -24.91 -1.44
N ALA A 500 -21.82 -26.13 -1.92
CA ALA A 500 -21.00 -27.09 -1.20
C ALA A 500 -19.62 -26.52 -0.82
N ALA A 501 -18.95 -25.81 -1.74
CA ALA A 501 -17.65 -25.17 -1.46
C ALA A 501 -17.71 -24.12 -0.33
N VAL A 502 -18.77 -23.30 -0.26
CA VAL A 502 -18.95 -22.30 0.82
C VAL A 502 -19.24 -22.98 2.15
N MET A 503 -20.05 -24.05 2.15
CA MET A 503 -20.38 -24.81 3.35
C MET A 503 -19.19 -25.65 3.85
N GLN A 504 -18.35 -26.15 2.96
CA GLN A 504 -17.11 -26.83 3.30
C GLN A 504 -16.13 -25.86 3.96
N ALA A 505 -15.87 -24.69 3.34
CA ALA A 505 -15.05 -23.64 3.94
C ALA A 505 -15.56 -23.12 5.31
N TRP A 506 -16.87 -23.29 5.59
CA TRP A 506 -17.45 -23.00 6.91
C TRP A 506 -17.28 -24.16 7.90
N THR A 507 -17.33 -25.41 7.44
CA THR A 507 -17.11 -26.62 8.25
C THR A 507 -15.64 -26.79 8.62
N ASP A 508 -14.75 -26.58 7.66
CA ASP A 508 -13.28 -26.55 7.80
C ASP A 508 -12.79 -25.35 8.65
N SER A 509 -13.68 -24.39 8.96
CA SER A 509 -13.35 -23.29 9.88
C SER A 509 -13.28 -23.72 11.35
N ARG A 510 -13.54 -24.99 11.66
CA ARG A 510 -13.18 -25.63 12.94
C ARG A 510 -11.66 -25.77 13.04
N PRO A 511 -11.01 -25.20 14.07
CA PRO A 511 -9.74 -25.75 14.51
C PRO A 511 -10.01 -27.08 15.21
N GLU A 512 -9.67 -28.20 14.57
CA GLU A 512 -9.60 -29.49 15.27
C GLU A 512 -8.44 -29.44 16.27
N TRP A 513 -8.79 -29.33 17.54
CA TRP A 513 -7.86 -29.55 18.65
C TRP A 513 -8.06 -30.98 19.15
N PRO A 514 -6.98 -31.77 19.38
CA PRO A 514 -7.12 -33.10 19.97
C PRO A 514 -7.78 -32.99 21.35
N ALA A 515 -8.69 -33.90 21.64
CA ALA A 515 -9.35 -33.97 22.94
C ALA A 515 -8.31 -34.26 24.03
N VAL A 516 -8.18 -33.35 24.99
CA VAL A 516 -7.30 -33.56 26.16
C VAL A 516 -7.92 -34.65 27.02
N SER A 517 -7.31 -35.84 27.02
CA SER A 517 -7.67 -36.96 27.88
C SER A 517 -7.41 -36.60 29.35
N GLY A 518 -8.47 -36.37 30.14
CA GLY A 518 -8.25 -35.79 31.47
C GLY A 518 -9.43 -35.68 32.46
N SER A 519 -10.56 -36.38 32.28
CA SER A 519 -11.60 -36.48 33.33
C SER A 519 -12.39 -37.78 33.23
N LYS A 520 -12.51 -38.51 34.36
CA LYS A 520 -13.37 -39.70 34.49
C LYS A 520 -14.80 -39.28 34.85
N GLY A 521 -15.79 -40.02 34.37
CA GLY A 521 -17.22 -39.74 34.55
C GLY A 521 -17.73 -38.68 33.57
N GLU A 522 -18.95 -38.77 33.04
CA GLU A 522 -20.06 -39.67 33.40
C GLU A 522 -20.39 -40.66 32.26
N THR A 523 -21.11 -41.74 32.58
CA THR A 523 -21.44 -42.85 31.66
C THR A 523 -22.89 -42.83 31.19
N GLU A 524 -23.10 -42.97 29.88
CA GLU A 524 -24.18 -43.73 29.20
C GLU A 524 -24.14 -43.40 27.68
N ALA A 525 -24.51 -44.25 26.73
CA ALA A 525 -24.50 -45.71 26.63
C ALA A 525 -24.56 -46.08 25.13
N SER A 526 -23.87 -47.13 24.71
CA SER A 526 -23.82 -47.53 23.29
C SER A 526 -24.90 -48.54 22.91
N VAL A 527 -25.69 -48.25 21.88
CA VAL A 527 -26.46 -49.29 21.13
C VAL A 527 -26.35 -49.02 19.63
N LEU A 528 -25.93 -50.04 18.88
CA LEU A 528 -25.95 -50.10 17.41
C LEU A 528 -27.26 -50.75 16.94
N SER A 529 -27.72 -50.42 15.72
CA SER A 529 -27.73 -51.35 14.57
C SER A 529 -28.80 -51.05 13.51
N ARG A 530 -28.46 -51.42 12.26
CA ARG A 530 -29.36 -51.80 11.14
C ARG A 530 -30.28 -50.70 10.54
N SER A 531 -30.72 -50.82 9.27
CA SER A 531 -30.54 -51.91 8.27
C SER A 531 -30.35 -51.39 6.84
N ASP A 532 -29.41 -52.00 6.12
CA ASP A 532 -29.56 -52.69 4.82
C ASP A 532 -30.59 -52.16 3.78
N THR A 533 -30.11 -51.85 2.56
CA THR A 533 -30.65 -52.19 1.20
C THR A 533 -30.14 -51.19 0.12
N ASP A 534 -29.85 -51.56 -1.13
CA ASP A 534 -29.26 -52.82 -1.65
C ASP A 534 -28.71 -52.63 -3.10
N GLU A 535 -27.89 -53.58 -3.58
CA GLU A 535 -27.48 -53.83 -4.99
C GLU A 535 -26.79 -52.72 -5.85
N ALA A 536 -26.05 -53.00 -6.95
CA ALA A 536 -25.14 -54.11 -7.29
C ALA A 536 -24.33 -53.84 -8.58
N GLY A 537 -23.02 -54.15 -8.60
CA GLY A 537 -22.19 -54.37 -9.81
C GLY A 537 -21.70 -53.12 -10.59
N PHE A 538 -20.72 -53.21 -11.51
CA PHE A 538 -20.12 -54.36 -12.19
C PHE A 538 -18.59 -54.20 -12.43
N LEU A 539 -17.86 -55.33 -12.50
CA LEU A 539 -16.54 -55.59 -13.12
C LEU A 539 -15.22 -54.98 -12.57
N ALA A 540 -14.58 -55.85 -11.78
CA ALA A 540 -13.16 -56.08 -11.51
C ALA A 540 -12.09 -55.89 -12.62
N ALA A 541 -10.92 -55.44 -12.15
CA ALA A 541 -9.56 -56.03 -12.29
C ALA A 541 -8.84 -56.20 -13.65
N GLN A 542 -7.67 -55.56 -13.74
CA GLN A 542 -6.30 -56.14 -13.89
C GLN A 542 -5.31 -54.94 -13.93
N GLN A 543 -4.01 -54.96 -13.61
CA GLN A 543 -3.00 -55.81 -12.97
C GLN A 543 -1.64 -55.28 -13.51
N GLU A 544 -0.62 -55.07 -12.68
CA GLU A 544 0.67 -54.47 -13.12
C GLU A 544 1.53 -55.45 -13.99
N PRO A 545 2.59 -54.96 -14.67
CA PRO A 545 3.89 -54.75 -13.99
C PRO A 545 4.68 -53.50 -14.44
N ALA A 546 5.77 -53.19 -13.73
CA ALA A 546 6.78 -52.19 -14.08
C ALA A 546 8.03 -52.84 -14.71
N THR A 547 8.85 -52.07 -15.44
CA THR A 547 10.32 -52.24 -15.54
C THR A 547 11.05 -51.00 -16.09
N ASP A 548 12.37 -50.98 -15.82
CA ASP A 548 13.49 -50.35 -16.55
C ASP A 548 13.94 -48.89 -16.26
N LEU A 549 15.12 -48.88 -15.64
CA LEU A 549 16.16 -47.87 -15.43
C LEU A 549 17.08 -47.80 -16.71
N PRO A 550 18.03 -46.83 -16.90
CA PRO A 550 19.02 -46.42 -15.89
C PRO A 550 19.52 -44.97 -15.86
N THR A 551 20.25 -44.69 -14.79
CA THR A 551 21.14 -43.55 -14.52
C THR A 551 22.50 -43.70 -15.21
N TYR A 552 23.33 -42.66 -15.14
CA TYR A 552 24.79 -42.81 -15.02
C TYR A 552 25.37 -41.67 -14.16
N GLU A 553 26.12 -41.99 -13.11
CA GLU A 553 26.85 -41.03 -12.27
C GLU A 553 28.23 -40.66 -12.86
N VAL A 554 28.82 -39.57 -12.34
CA VAL A 554 30.24 -39.53 -11.97
C VAL A 554 30.38 -38.64 -10.71
N ASP A 555 30.81 -39.24 -9.60
CA ASP A 555 31.23 -38.55 -8.38
C ASP A 555 32.71 -38.13 -8.43
N VAL A 556 33.10 -37.17 -7.58
CA VAL A 556 34.40 -37.19 -6.89
C VAL A 556 34.20 -36.61 -5.48
N GLU A 557 34.70 -37.29 -4.46
CA GLU A 557 34.73 -36.85 -3.06
C GLU A 557 36.03 -36.09 -2.75
N ASP A 558 36.17 -35.56 -1.52
CA ASP A 558 37.32 -35.87 -0.65
C ASP A 558 37.19 -35.21 0.74
N GLU A 559 37.13 -36.07 1.77
CA GLU A 559 37.83 -36.06 3.07
C GLU A 559 37.89 -34.79 4.00
N ALA A 560 37.95 -34.89 5.34
CA ALA A 560 38.13 -36.04 6.24
C ALA A 560 37.55 -35.82 7.67
N LEU A 561 37.03 -36.90 8.29
CA LEU A 561 37.49 -37.59 9.53
C LEU A 561 37.93 -36.78 10.80
N ASP A 562 37.75 -37.25 12.05
CA ASP A 562 36.96 -38.36 12.66
C ASP A 562 36.96 -38.28 14.23
N SER A 563 36.05 -39.03 14.87
CA SER A 563 35.97 -39.63 16.25
C SER A 563 36.64 -39.01 17.51
N TYR A 564 35.96 -39.11 18.67
CA TYR A 564 36.24 -40.14 19.72
C TYR A 564 35.26 -40.14 20.93
N GLU A 565 34.94 -41.34 21.44
CA GLU A 565 34.32 -41.69 22.76
C GLU A 565 34.96 -43.04 23.20
N PRO A 566 35.11 -43.39 24.51
CA PRO A 566 33.97 -43.55 25.45
C PRO A 566 34.24 -43.36 26.98
N ASP A 567 33.21 -43.73 27.77
CA ASP A 567 33.00 -43.91 29.25
C ASP A 567 34.10 -44.79 29.99
N PRO A 568 34.16 -45.00 31.35
CA PRO A 568 33.05 -44.94 32.34
C PRO A 568 33.24 -44.54 33.85
N GLY A 569 32.19 -43.91 34.43
CA GLY A 569 31.66 -44.06 35.82
C GLY A 569 32.55 -43.77 37.07
N PRO A 570 32.07 -44.04 38.32
CA PRO A 570 30.71 -44.39 38.75
C PRO A 570 30.18 -43.71 40.08
N ASP A 571 28.91 -43.99 40.41
CA ASP A 571 28.21 -44.07 41.74
C ASP A 571 28.33 -43.03 42.88
N ALA A 572 27.17 -42.57 43.39
CA ALA A 572 26.71 -42.85 44.79
C ALA A 572 25.24 -42.39 45.06
N ASP A 573 24.50 -43.21 45.82
CA ASP A 573 23.06 -43.21 46.14
C ASP A 573 22.46 -42.00 46.94
N VAL A 574 21.11 -41.93 47.00
CA VAL A 574 20.25 -42.20 48.20
C VAL A 574 18.75 -41.97 47.86
N ASP A 575 17.83 -42.84 48.33
CA ASP A 575 16.35 -42.66 48.27
C ASP A 575 15.63 -43.46 49.44
N PRO A 576 14.28 -43.66 49.51
CA PRO A 576 13.31 -43.10 50.49
C PRO A 576 12.70 -44.21 51.43
N PRO A 577 11.44 -44.19 51.96
CA PRO A 577 10.36 -43.18 52.14
C PRO A 577 9.70 -43.15 53.56
N ALA A 578 8.66 -42.32 53.80
CA ALA A 578 7.56 -42.61 54.76
C ALA A 578 6.29 -41.71 54.60
N GLU A 579 5.14 -42.33 54.26
CA GLU A 579 3.76 -42.31 54.87
C GLU A 579 3.13 -40.97 55.40
N ALA A 580 1.90 -40.53 55.04
CA ALA A 580 0.50 -41.08 55.15
C ALA A 580 -0.20 -40.75 56.52
N GLU A 581 -1.52 -40.53 56.71
CA GLU A 581 -2.74 -40.51 55.86
C GLU A 581 -3.93 -39.69 56.51
N GLU A 582 -5.18 -39.85 56.03
CA GLU A 582 -6.51 -39.56 56.66
C GLU A 582 -7.15 -38.13 56.73
N VAL A 583 -8.42 -38.07 57.19
CA VAL A 583 -9.49 -37.05 56.94
C VAL A 583 -10.42 -36.89 58.22
N PRO A 584 -11.76 -36.54 58.29
CA PRO A 584 -12.80 -36.13 57.31
C PRO A 584 -13.76 -34.93 57.70
N GLU A 585 -14.72 -34.63 56.79
CA GLU A 585 -16.10 -34.09 57.00
C GLU A 585 -16.40 -32.65 57.54
N ALA A 586 -17.71 -32.29 57.54
CA ALA A 586 -18.31 -30.94 57.63
C ALA A 586 -19.34 -30.83 58.80
N PRO A 587 -20.15 -29.74 59.08
CA PRO A 587 -20.86 -28.84 58.14
C PRO A 587 -21.05 -27.33 58.57
N LEU A 588 -21.94 -26.63 57.85
CA LEU A 588 -22.49 -25.26 58.04
C LEU A 588 -23.33 -25.11 59.36
N PRO A 589 -23.58 -23.89 59.94
CA PRO A 589 -24.63 -22.98 59.41
C PRO A 589 -24.60 -21.45 59.74
N SER A 590 -25.37 -20.69 58.94
CA SER A 590 -26.19 -19.49 59.29
C SER A 590 -25.56 -18.16 59.73
N ALA A 591 -26.30 -17.06 59.48
CA ALA A 591 -25.98 -15.68 59.85
C ALA A 591 -27.25 -14.90 60.22
N PRO A 592 -27.16 -13.82 61.02
CA PRO A 592 -28.18 -12.76 61.02
C PRO A 592 -27.64 -11.32 61.15
N GLY A 593 -28.51 -10.35 60.88
CA GLY A 593 -28.52 -9.05 61.60
C GLY A 593 -27.81 -7.87 60.94
N ALA A 594 -28.57 -6.83 60.63
CA ALA A 594 -28.06 -5.54 60.15
C ALA A 594 -27.80 -4.55 61.30
N ASP A 595 -26.90 -3.60 61.09
CA ASP A 595 -27.29 -2.18 60.99
C ASP A 595 -26.19 -1.39 60.24
N GLY A 596 -26.43 -0.13 59.87
CA GLY A 596 -25.57 0.57 58.90
C GLY A 596 -25.22 2.03 59.21
N THR A 597 -24.16 2.53 58.56
CA THR A 597 -23.94 3.96 58.24
C THR A 597 -22.85 4.10 57.17
N SER A 598 -22.65 5.31 56.64
CA SER A 598 -21.91 5.58 55.40
C SER A 598 -20.40 5.83 55.56
N ALA A 599 -19.60 5.20 54.70
CA ALA A 599 -18.30 5.70 54.22
C ALA A 599 -18.02 5.13 52.81
N ALA A 600 -17.00 5.64 52.12
CA ALA A 600 -16.70 5.30 50.73
C ALA A 600 -15.51 4.33 50.56
N GLU A 601 -15.24 3.98 49.29
CA GLU A 601 -14.08 3.24 48.77
C GLU A 601 -14.05 1.70 48.90
N SER A 602 -13.32 1.07 47.97
CA SER A 602 -13.01 -0.36 47.85
C SER A 602 -14.14 -1.37 47.53
N ALA A 603 -14.62 -1.35 46.27
CA ALA A 603 -15.09 -2.56 45.59
C ALA A 603 -14.65 -2.53 44.11
N GLY A 604 -14.20 -3.61 43.46
CA GLY A 604 -14.23 -5.02 43.89
C GLY A 604 -15.23 -5.83 43.05
N MET A 605 -15.03 -5.91 41.73
CA MET A 605 -15.95 -6.61 40.83
C MET A 605 -15.94 -8.13 41.06
N ARG A 606 -16.80 -8.60 41.98
CA ARG A 606 -17.31 -9.97 41.96
C ARG A 606 -18.46 -10.09 40.95
N SER A 607 -18.46 -11.20 40.21
CA SER A 607 -19.60 -11.87 39.56
C SER A 607 -20.86 -11.03 39.27
N LEU A 608 -21.03 -10.62 38.00
CA LEU A 608 -22.37 -10.48 37.43
C LEU A 608 -22.89 -11.86 37.00
N SER A 609 -23.42 -12.62 37.97
CA SER A 609 -24.25 -13.79 37.71
C SER A 609 -25.59 -13.35 37.12
N VAL A 610 -25.68 -13.31 35.79
CA VAL A 610 -26.95 -13.11 35.10
C VAL A 610 -27.68 -14.46 35.05
N ALA A 611 -28.79 -14.56 35.79
CA ALA A 611 -29.67 -15.72 35.74
C ALA A 611 -30.15 -15.99 34.30
N THR A 612 -30.31 -17.27 33.96
CA THR A 612 -30.75 -17.73 32.64
C THR A 612 -32.20 -17.32 32.36
N PRO A 613 -32.46 -16.43 31.38
CA PRO A 613 -33.81 -16.07 30.98
C PRO A 613 -34.28 -17.06 29.90
N GLU A 614 -34.53 -18.29 30.33
CA GLU A 614 -35.35 -19.24 29.57
C GLU A 614 -36.83 -18.88 29.77
N ASP A 615 -37.63 -19.09 28.73
CA ASP A 615 -39.09 -18.97 28.71
C ASP A 615 -39.74 -17.70 29.29
N ALA A 616 -39.49 -16.58 28.60
CA ALA A 616 -40.48 -15.50 28.49
C ALA A 616 -41.27 -15.68 27.17
N PRO A 617 -42.61 -15.53 27.16
CA PRO A 617 -43.44 -15.85 25.99
C PRO A 617 -43.20 -14.93 24.79
N GLU A 618 -43.27 -15.49 23.58
CA GLU A 618 -43.11 -14.74 22.34
C GLU A 618 -44.38 -13.91 22.04
N THR A 619 -44.29 -12.58 22.22
CA THR A 619 -45.30 -11.64 21.70
C THR A 619 -44.96 -11.32 20.25
N ASP A 620 -45.66 -11.97 19.31
CA ASP A 620 -45.42 -11.95 17.86
C ASP A 620 -45.92 -10.65 17.18
N THR A 621 -45.68 -9.49 17.82
CA THR A 621 -46.04 -8.17 17.31
C THR A 621 -45.06 -7.77 16.19
N PRO A 622 -45.51 -7.51 14.95
CA PRO A 622 -44.63 -7.07 13.89
C PRO A 622 -43.91 -5.75 14.25
N PRO A 623 -42.64 -5.57 13.86
CA PRO A 623 -41.98 -4.29 14.02
C PRO A 623 -42.65 -3.23 13.13
N ASP A 624 -42.68 -2.00 13.63
CA ASP A 624 -43.06 -0.83 12.85
C ASP A 624 -42.10 -0.66 11.66
N ASP A 625 -42.68 -0.26 10.52
CA ASP A 625 -41.94 0.05 9.29
C ASP A 625 -41.25 1.43 9.40
N SER A 626 -41.71 2.31 10.30
CA SER A 626 -41.20 3.69 10.47
C SER A 626 -39.75 3.79 10.96
N GLU A 627 -39.22 2.75 11.60
CA GLU A 627 -37.83 2.73 12.07
C GLU A 627 -36.80 2.61 10.93
N TRP A 628 -37.19 2.18 9.72
CA TRP A 628 -36.27 1.78 8.65
C TRP A 628 -35.92 2.90 7.66
N ILE A 629 -34.93 2.63 6.79
CA ILE A 629 -34.35 3.58 5.81
C ILE A 629 -35.44 4.38 5.09
N THR A 630 -35.51 5.67 5.41
CA THR A 630 -36.15 6.72 4.63
C THR A 630 -35.04 7.59 4.03
N ASP A 631 -34.82 7.49 2.73
CA ASP A 631 -33.81 8.28 2.00
C ASP A 631 -34.49 9.52 1.38
N PRO A 632 -34.20 10.75 1.88
CA PRO A 632 -34.76 11.98 1.33
C PRO A 632 -34.06 12.43 0.03
N GLU A 633 -32.83 12.00 -0.24
CA GLU A 633 -32.08 12.32 -1.47
C GLU A 633 -32.55 11.46 -2.66
N ALA A 634 -33.39 10.45 -2.39
CA ALA A 634 -34.05 9.61 -3.39
C ALA A 634 -35.43 10.14 -3.84
N ASP A 635 -35.68 11.45 -3.66
CA ASP A 635 -36.82 12.16 -4.25
C ASP A 635 -36.35 13.05 -5.43
N PRO A 636 -36.84 12.83 -6.66
CA PRO A 636 -36.45 13.64 -7.82
C PRO A 636 -36.92 15.10 -7.78
N GLY A 637 -37.67 15.52 -6.75
CA GLY A 637 -38.02 16.91 -6.49
C GLY A 637 -37.12 17.66 -5.48
N TYR A 638 -36.07 17.02 -4.94
CA TYR A 638 -35.20 17.65 -3.94
C TYR A 638 -34.06 18.46 -4.59
N GLU A 639 -34.09 19.79 -4.45
CA GLU A 639 -32.95 20.64 -4.83
C GLU A 639 -31.82 20.52 -3.79
N PRO A 640 -30.56 20.30 -4.21
CA PRO A 640 -29.44 20.19 -3.30
C PRO A 640 -29.13 21.55 -2.65
N VAL A 641 -28.93 21.55 -1.33
CA VAL A 641 -28.39 22.72 -0.62
C VAL A 641 -26.96 22.98 -1.12
N PRO A 642 -26.60 24.21 -1.52
CA PRO A 642 -25.26 24.51 -2.01
C PRO A 642 -24.16 24.18 -0.99
N ASP A 643 -23.02 23.69 -1.49
CA ASP A 643 -21.85 23.41 -0.66
C ASP A 643 -21.41 24.67 0.10
N GLY A 644 -21.31 24.53 1.42
CA GLY A 644 -21.06 25.62 2.36
C GLY A 644 -22.00 25.67 3.57
N GLN A 645 -23.10 24.91 3.59
CA GLN A 645 -24.02 24.83 4.75
C GLN A 645 -24.23 23.42 5.32
N ALA A 646 -23.14 22.63 5.42
CA ALA A 646 -23.14 21.41 6.23
C ALA A 646 -23.24 21.77 7.73
N SER A 647 -24.44 21.68 8.32
CA SER A 647 -24.66 22.05 9.73
C SER A 647 -23.91 21.11 10.69
N ALA A 648 -22.89 21.63 11.38
CA ALA A 648 -21.92 20.87 12.16
C ALA A 648 -22.43 20.39 13.55
N SER A 649 -23.64 19.82 13.62
CA SER A 649 -24.30 19.44 14.89
C SER A 649 -24.96 18.05 14.90
N ALA A 650 -24.89 17.27 13.82
CA ALA A 650 -25.39 15.90 13.81
C ALA A 650 -24.47 14.98 14.63
N ALA A 651 -24.92 14.53 15.79
CA ALA A 651 -24.20 13.53 16.58
C ALA A 651 -24.05 12.21 15.78
N PRO A 652 -22.91 11.51 15.86
CA PRO A 652 -22.66 10.31 15.06
C PRO A 652 -23.71 9.23 15.36
N ARG A 653 -24.40 8.76 14.31
CA ARG A 653 -25.38 7.67 14.40
C ARG A 653 -24.70 6.41 14.93
N LYS A 654 -25.42 5.59 15.71
CA LYS A 654 -24.87 4.33 16.22
C LYS A 654 -24.66 3.38 15.03
N PRO A 655 -23.59 2.55 14.96
CA PRO A 655 -23.33 1.69 13.79
C PRO A 655 -24.41 0.67 13.38
N HIS A 656 -25.49 0.53 14.14
CA HIS A 656 -26.69 -0.27 13.80
C HIS A 656 -27.89 0.57 13.32
N GLU A 657 -27.81 1.89 13.48
CA GLU A 657 -28.72 2.92 12.94
C GLU A 657 -28.04 3.66 11.76
N ASP A 658 -26.78 3.33 11.49
CA ASP A 658 -25.92 3.88 10.45
C ASP A 658 -25.96 2.99 9.19
N TRP A 659 -27.12 2.99 8.54
CA TRP A 659 -27.34 2.29 7.28
C TRP A 659 -26.71 3.02 6.10
N MET A 660 -26.49 2.29 5.01
CA MET A 660 -25.96 2.78 3.74
C MET A 660 -26.97 3.68 3.03
N THR A 661 -26.61 4.94 2.76
CA THR A 661 -27.38 5.82 1.86
C THR A 661 -27.12 5.49 0.39
N THR A 662 -27.95 6.03 -0.51
CA THR A 662 -27.70 5.90 -1.95
C THR A 662 -26.44 6.64 -2.42
N ALA A 663 -26.01 7.70 -1.73
CA ALA A 663 -24.73 8.37 -1.97
C ALA A 663 -23.54 7.53 -1.47
N GLU A 664 -23.61 7.02 -0.24
CA GLU A 664 -22.56 6.16 0.35
C GLU A 664 -22.37 4.87 -0.43
N CYS A 665 -23.46 4.24 -0.90
CA CYS A 665 -23.34 3.05 -1.75
C CYS A 665 -22.63 3.38 -3.06
N ARG A 666 -23.03 4.45 -3.77
CA ARG A 666 -22.39 4.85 -5.04
C ARG A 666 -20.94 5.25 -4.87
N THR A 667 -20.56 5.86 -3.76
CA THR A 667 -19.16 6.22 -3.47
C THR A 667 -18.35 5.00 -3.01
N GLY A 668 -18.85 4.25 -2.03
CA GLY A 668 -18.19 3.03 -1.55
C GLY A 668 -18.01 1.96 -2.63
N TRP A 669 -18.99 1.77 -3.51
CA TRP A 669 -18.90 0.86 -4.65
C TRP A 669 -17.83 1.30 -5.67
N ARG A 670 -17.74 2.60 -5.98
CA ARG A 670 -16.67 3.16 -6.84
C ARG A 670 -15.28 3.02 -6.20
N ASN A 671 -15.17 3.19 -4.89
CA ASN A 671 -13.88 3.21 -4.20
C ASN A 671 -13.36 1.81 -3.84
N HIS A 672 -14.23 0.82 -3.58
CA HIS A 672 -13.83 -0.53 -3.15
C HIS A 672 -13.86 -1.59 -4.26
N LYS A 673 -14.42 -1.24 -5.43
CA LYS A 673 -14.40 -2.05 -6.66
C LYS A 673 -14.73 -3.55 -6.45
N PRO A 674 -15.84 -3.87 -5.75
CA PRO A 674 -16.32 -5.24 -5.69
C PRO A 674 -16.53 -5.80 -7.10
N ARG A 675 -16.25 -7.10 -7.27
CA ARG A 675 -16.53 -7.82 -8.52
C ARG A 675 -18.03 -7.78 -8.78
N LYS A 676 -18.46 -8.05 -10.02
CA LYS A 676 -19.88 -8.24 -10.34
C LYS A 676 -20.54 -9.36 -9.51
N ASP A 677 -19.75 -10.25 -8.90
CA ASP A 677 -20.19 -11.29 -7.97
C ASP A 677 -19.86 -11.05 -6.48
N THR A 678 -19.56 -9.82 -6.03
CA THR A 678 -19.43 -9.48 -4.59
C THR A 678 -20.25 -8.26 -4.16
N TRP A 679 -20.37 -8.05 -2.85
CA TRP A 679 -21.13 -6.95 -2.23
C TRP A 679 -20.20 -5.94 -1.56
N TYR A 680 -20.56 -4.66 -1.57
CA TYR A 680 -19.92 -3.64 -0.76
C TYR A 680 -20.55 -3.58 0.64
N TYR A 681 -19.73 -3.46 1.69
CA TYR A 681 -20.18 -3.43 3.08
C TYR A 681 -19.71 -2.15 3.78
N LYS A 682 -20.66 -1.34 4.27
CA LYS A 682 -20.38 -0.19 5.15
C LYS A 682 -20.09 -0.69 6.58
N ASN A 683 -20.82 -1.71 7.01
CA ASN A 683 -20.61 -2.44 8.26
C ASN A 683 -21.31 -3.83 8.17
N ARG A 684 -21.24 -4.65 9.22
CA ARG A 684 -21.88 -5.98 9.24
C ARG A 684 -23.42 -5.94 9.13
N PHE A 685 -24.03 -4.79 9.35
CA PHE A 685 -25.48 -4.58 9.27
C PHE A 685 -25.95 -3.93 7.96
N SER A 686 -25.08 -3.28 7.18
CA SER A 686 -25.52 -2.58 5.96
C SER A 686 -24.53 -2.69 4.81
N PHE A 687 -25.07 -3.08 3.66
CA PHE A 687 -24.35 -3.50 2.48
C PHE A 687 -25.15 -3.23 1.21
N CYS A 688 -24.47 -3.09 0.09
CA CYS A 688 -25.13 -2.83 -1.20
C CYS A 688 -24.44 -3.53 -2.37
N GLN A 689 -25.20 -3.73 -3.44
CA GLN A 689 -24.71 -4.14 -4.75
C GLN A 689 -25.24 -3.22 -5.85
N ILE A 690 -24.36 -2.72 -6.70
CA ILE A 690 -24.73 -2.07 -7.96
C ILE A 690 -24.51 -3.06 -9.11
N THR A 691 -25.49 -3.18 -9.98
CA THR A 691 -25.42 -4.05 -11.16
C THR A 691 -26.19 -3.45 -12.33
N SER A 692 -25.85 -3.86 -13.56
CA SER A 692 -26.59 -3.47 -14.76
C SER A 692 -27.54 -4.59 -15.16
N ALA A 693 -28.81 -4.27 -15.35
CA ALA A 693 -29.82 -5.18 -15.87
C ALA A 693 -30.14 -4.88 -17.33
N TYR A 694 -30.60 -5.90 -18.04
CA TYR A 694 -31.04 -5.87 -19.43
C TYR A 694 -32.41 -6.54 -19.47
N ILE A 695 -33.42 -5.85 -20.00
CA ILE A 695 -34.80 -6.35 -20.08
C ILE A 695 -35.20 -6.47 -21.55
N TRP A 696 -35.49 -7.69 -21.99
CA TRP A 696 -35.95 -7.99 -23.34
C TRP A 696 -37.45 -7.71 -23.47
N PHE A 697 -37.87 -6.95 -24.50
CA PHE A 697 -39.28 -6.77 -24.83
C PHE A 697 -39.55 -7.20 -26.27
N ASN A 698 -40.68 -7.90 -26.46
CA ASN A 698 -41.22 -8.23 -27.77
C ASN A 698 -42.68 -7.77 -27.89
N LYS A 699 -43.08 -7.39 -29.11
CA LYS A 699 -44.46 -7.03 -29.46
C LYS A 699 -44.81 -7.71 -30.78
N CYS A 700 -45.62 -8.77 -30.72
CA CYS A 700 -46.01 -9.54 -31.90
C CYS A 700 -47.38 -9.10 -32.44
N THR A 701 -47.44 -8.82 -33.74
CA THR A 701 -48.66 -8.51 -34.49
C THR A 701 -48.77 -9.50 -35.65
N GLY A 702 -49.60 -10.53 -35.47
CA GLY A 702 -49.57 -11.71 -36.33
C GLY A 702 -48.22 -12.43 -36.21
N SER A 703 -47.63 -12.81 -37.35
CA SER A 703 -46.31 -13.47 -37.41
C SER A 703 -45.11 -12.53 -37.34
N ARG A 704 -45.30 -11.21 -37.22
CA ARG A 704 -44.20 -10.24 -37.07
C ARG A 704 -44.06 -9.82 -35.62
N CYS A 705 -42.87 -10.01 -35.04
CA CYS A 705 -42.52 -9.51 -33.71
C CYS A 705 -41.50 -8.37 -33.82
N GLU A 706 -41.82 -7.23 -33.25
CA GLU A 706 -40.88 -6.13 -33.00
C GLU A 706 -40.14 -6.40 -31.69
N TYR A 707 -38.82 -6.20 -31.68
CA TYR A 707 -37.97 -6.37 -30.50
C TYR A 707 -37.36 -5.04 -30.07
N SER A 708 -37.31 -4.80 -28.77
CA SER A 708 -36.70 -3.63 -28.15
C SER A 708 -36.18 -4.01 -26.78
N ASP A 709 -35.10 -3.37 -26.37
CA ASP A 709 -34.39 -3.67 -25.14
C ASP A 709 -34.12 -2.40 -24.34
N VAL A 710 -34.07 -2.58 -23.02
CA VAL A 710 -33.79 -1.50 -22.08
C VAL A 710 -32.70 -1.99 -21.13
N THR A 711 -31.62 -1.21 -21.06
CA THR A 711 -30.56 -1.36 -20.07
C THR A 711 -30.64 -0.28 -19.01
N PHE A 712 -30.30 -0.62 -17.77
CA PHE A 712 -30.29 0.31 -16.65
C PHE A 712 -29.44 -0.23 -15.50
N ASN A 713 -28.96 0.67 -14.65
CA ASN A 713 -28.29 0.32 -13.41
C ASN A 713 -29.32 0.16 -12.28
N ILE A 714 -29.18 -0.92 -11.50
CA ILE A 714 -29.91 -1.16 -10.26
C ILE A 714 -28.91 -1.16 -9.10
N MET A 715 -29.17 -0.29 -8.11
CA MET A 715 -28.48 -0.28 -6.83
C MET A 715 -29.39 -0.93 -5.78
N TYR A 716 -29.03 -2.12 -5.32
CA TYR A 716 -29.69 -2.82 -4.22
C TYR A 716 -29.00 -2.48 -2.90
N VAL A 717 -29.76 -2.13 -1.86
CA VAL A 717 -29.27 -1.84 -0.51
C VAL A 717 -29.96 -2.75 0.51
N GLY A 718 -29.18 -3.55 1.23
CA GLY A 718 -29.62 -4.42 2.31
C GLY A 718 -29.26 -3.85 3.69
N ALA A 719 -30.17 -4.01 4.64
CA ALA A 719 -30.00 -3.60 6.04
C ALA A 719 -30.52 -4.67 6.99
N GLY A 720 -29.67 -5.19 7.87
CA GLY A 720 -30.04 -6.08 8.97
C GLY A 720 -30.33 -5.32 10.26
N SER A 721 -31.20 -5.87 11.12
CA SER A 721 -31.47 -5.29 12.44
C SER A 721 -30.51 -5.82 13.53
N HIS A 722 -30.10 -4.95 14.45
CA HIS A 722 -29.29 -5.30 15.64
C HIS A 722 -30.11 -5.87 16.80
N THR A 723 -31.43 -5.75 16.75
CA THR A 723 -32.36 -6.04 17.85
C THR A 723 -33.49 -7.00 17.48
N LYS A 724 -33.79 -7.18 16.18
CA LYS A 724 -34.89 -7.97 15.62
C LYS A 724 -34.34 -8.99 14.61
N ARG A 725 -35.03 -10.11 14.41
CA ARG A 725 -34.68 -11.12 13.38
C ARG A 725 -35.21 -10.73 11.99
N ALA A 726 -34.81 -9.55 11.51
CA ALA A 726 -35.30 -8.96 10.27
C ALA A 726 -34.20 -8.32 9.41
N THR A 727 -34.45 -8.27 8.10
CA THR A 727 -33.69 -7.48 7.10
C THR A 727 -34.64 -6.66 6.25
N ASN A 728 -34.27 -5.44 5.91
CA ASN A 728 -34.94 -4.61 4.90
C ASN A 728 -34.09 -4.54 3.63
N TRP A 729 -34.76 -4.51 2.48
CA TRP A 729 -34.15 -4.49 1.15
C TRP A 729 -34.79 -3.41 0.31
N ASN A 730 -33.98 -2.47 -0.17
CA ASN A 730 -34.40 -1.44 -1.10
C ASN A 730 -33.65 -1.63 -2.42
N ALA A 731 -34.22 -1.16 -3.53
CA ALA A 731 -33.40 -0.88 -4.70
C ALA A 731 -33.88 0.33 -5.48
N TYR A 732 -32.92 0.94 -6.18
CA TYR A 732 -33.02 2.20 -6.90
C TYR A 732 -32.54 2.01 -8.33
N ILE A 733 -33.29 2.50 -9.32
CA ILE A 733 -33.04 2.26 -10.74
C ILE A 733 -32.69 3.57 -11.46
N TYR A 734 -31.62 3.57 -12.23
CA TYR A 734 -31.09 4.78 -12.89
C TYR A 734 -30.30 4.41 -14.16
N ASP A 735 -29.77 5.41 -14.87
CA ASP A 735 -29.01 5.26 -16.12
C ASP A 735 -29.74 4.46 -17.21
N TRP A 736 -31.01 4.80 -17.44
CA TRP A 736 -31.87 4.14 -18.43
C TRP A 736 -31.42 4.42 -19.87
N SER A 737 -30.93 3.40 -20.57
CA SER A 737 -30.78 3.39 -22.03
C SER A 737 -31.82 2.46 -22.67
N GLN A 738 -32.20 2.74 -23.92
CA GLN A 738 -33.22 1.97 -24.64
C GLN A 738 -32.90 1.93 -26.14
N VAL A 739 -32.87 0.72 -26.69
CA VAL A 739 -32.66 0.47 -28.12
C VAL A 739 -33.99 0.05 -28.75
N ASN A 740 -34.28 0.65 -29.91
CA ASN A 740 -35.59 0.73 -30.56
C ASN A 740 -36.67 1.45 -29.70
N LYS A 741 -37.62 2.14 -30.35
CA LYS A 741 -38.61 3.02 -29.67
C LYS A 741 -40.09 2.65 -29.89
N PRO A 742 -40.52 1.39 -29.71
CA PRO A 742 -41.96 1.10 -29.58
C PRO A 742 -42.48 1.57 -28.21
N ASP A 743 -43.78 1.86 -28.13
CA ASP A 743 -44.46 2.10 -26.84
C ASP A 743 -44.60 0.79 -26.05
N LEU A 744 -43.75 0.61 -25.03
CA LEU A 744 -43.64 -0.61 -24.24
C LEU A 744 -44.47 -0.55 -22.96
N VAL A 745 -45.72 -1.02 -23.07
CA VAL A 745 -46.64 -1.18 -21.93
C VAL A 745 -46.34 -2.45 -21.11
N VAL A 746 -45.60 -3.42 -21.69
CA VAL A 746 -45.39 -4.76 -21.09
C VAL A 746 -44.65 -4.67 -19.75
N PRO A 747 -45.14 -5.29 -18.66
CA PRO A 747 -44.59 -5.06 -17.33
C PRO A 747 -43.58 -6.14 -16.89
N PHE A 748 -42.42 -5.67 -16.40
CA PHE A 748 -41.33 -6.48 -15.87
C PHE A 748 -41.19 -6.30 -14.34
N THR A 749 -40.52 -7.25 -13.70
CA THR A 749 -40.41 -7.33 -12.22
C THR A 749 -38.96 -7.12 -11.80
N ILE A 750 -38.73 -6.44 -10.68
CA ILE A 750 -37.46 -6.43 -9.96
C ILE A 750 -37.73 -6.93 -8.54
N ASP A 751 -36.85 -7.80 -8.02
CA ASP A 751 -36.99 -8.39 -6.69
C ASP A 751 -35.63 -8.73 -6.04
N VAL A 752 -35.65 -8.97 -4.73
CA VAL A 752 -34.61 -9.75 -4.04
C VAL A 752 -35.27 -11.01 -3.49
N ARG A 753 -34.70 -12.17 -3.82
CA ARG A 753 -35.18 -13.49 -3.39
C ARG A 753 -34.34 -14.02 -2.25
N CYS A 754 -35.01 -14.45 -1.18
CA CYS A 754 -34.40 -15.14 -0.05
C CYS A 754 -34.44 -16.66 -0.26
N GLN A 755 -33.28 -17.30 -0.20
CA GLN A 755 -33.07 -18.74 -0.17
C GLN A 755 -32.55 -19.12 1.23
N ALA A 756 -33.28 -19.96 1.95
CA ALA A 756 -32.92 -20.37 3.30
C ALA A 756 -31.95 -21.57 3.30
N PHE A 757 -31.06 -21.64 4.30
CA PHE A 757 -30.21 -22.81 4.56
C PHE A 757 -30.65 -23.56 5.81
N TYR A 758 -30.49 -24.89 5.82
CA TYR A 758 -30.88 -25.78 6.93
C TYR A 758 -32.35 -25.61 7.37
N SER A 759 -32.65 -25.57 8.68
CA SER A 759 -34.02 -25.44 9.20
C SER A 759 -34.64 -24.04 9.01
N ALA A 760 -33.88 -23.09 8.48
CA ALA A 760 -34.29 -21.71 8.32
C ALA A 760 -35.45 -21.54 7.33
N LYS A 761 -36.21 -20.44 7.49
CA LYS A 761 -37.31 -20.08 6.59
C LYS A 761 -37.36 -18.58 6.36
N CYS A 762 -37.61 -18.18 5.11
CA CYS A 762 -37.77 -16.81 4.67
C CYS A 762 -39.24 -16.38 4.76
N TYR A 763 -39.56 -15.38 5.57
CA TYR A 763 -40.91 -14.79 5.62
C TYR A 763 -40.86 -13.37 5.05
N ALA A 764 -41.43 -13.16 3.86
CA ALA A 764 -41.47 -11.84 3.23
C ALA A 764 -42.70 -11.03 3.72
N LYS A 765 -42.50 -9.75 4.00
CA LYS A 765 -43.55 -8.73 4.10
C LYS A 765 -43.39 -7.79 2.89
N GLY A 766 -44.36 -7.86 1.98
CA GLY A 766 -44.32 -7.18 0.67
C GLY A 766 -44.06 -8.14 -0.49
N ASN A 767 -44.66 -7.82 -1.64
CA ASN A 767 -44.58 -8.61 -2.87
C ASN A 767 -43.47 -8.08 -3.80
N ALA A 768 -43.00 -8.92 -4.71
CA ALA A 768 -42.15 -8.48 -5.82
C ALA A 768 -42.89 -7.42 -6.66
N ILE A 769 -42.23 -6.29 -6.97
CA ILE A 769 -42.89 -5.18 -7.67
C ILE A 769 -42.80 -5.39 -9.18
N ARG A 770 -43.96 -5.50 -9.83
CA ARG A 770 -44.11 -5.61 -11.29
C ARG A 770 -44.75 -4.34 -11.83
N LYS A 771 -44.07 -3.64 -12.75
CA LYS A 771 -44.47 -2.35 -13.34
C LYS A 771 -44.14 -2.32 -14.83
N SER A 772 -44.82 -1.48 -15.61
CA SER A 772 -44.41 -1.13 -16.98
C SER A 772 -43.14 -0.28 -16.98
N LEU A 773 -42.46 -0.17 -18.11
CA LEU A 773 -41.27 0.68 -18.25
C LEU A 773 -41.53 2.14 -17.84
N ALA A 774 -42.68 2.69 -18.23
CA ALA A 774 -43.09 4.04 -17.85
C ALA A 774 -43.32 4.17 -16.33
N ALA A 775 -43.99 3.20 -15.70
CA ALA A 775 -44.23 3.20 -14.25
C ALA A 775 -42.97 2.95 -13.43
N TRP A 776 -41.96 2.26 -13.99
CA TRP A 776 -40.63 2.19 -13.39
C TRP A 776 -39.85 3.49 -13.54
N LYS A 777 -39.83 4.12 -14.73
CA LYS A 777 -39.17 5.43 -14.93
C LYS A 777 -39.79 6.54 -14.06
N ALA A 778 -41.10 6.51 -13.83
CA ALA A 778 -41.79 7.47 -12.96
C ALA A 778 -41.64 7.18 -11.45
N ALA A 779 -41.41 5.92 -11.06
CA ALA A 779 -41.22 5.52 -9.66
C ALA A 779 -40.11 4.44 -9.55
N PRO A 780 -38.83 4.82 -9.69
CA PRO A 780 -37.70 3.89 -9.87
C PRO A 780 -37.20 3.26 -8.56
N LYS A 781 -38.10 2.99 -7.60
CA LYS A 781 -37.78 2.38 -6.31
C LYS A 781 -38.68 1.20 -5.95
N PHE A 782 -38.11 0.23 -5.23
CA PHE A 782 -38.84 -0.81 -4.49
C PHE A 782 -38.28 -0.95 -3.07
N SER A 783 -39.12 -1.45 -2.16
CA SER A 783 -38.73 -1.84 -0.79
C SER A 783 -39.40 -3.17 -0.42
N LYS A 784 -38.73 -4.02 0.37
CA LYS A 784 -39.21 -5.35 0.77
C LYS A 784 -38.53 -5.80 2.07
N MET A 785 -39.32 -6.09 3.11
CA MET A 785 -38.79 -6.61 4.38
C MET A 785 -38.88 -8.14 4.43
N TYR A 786 -37.87 -8.77 5.03
CA TYR A 786 -37.86 -10.19 5.37
C TYR A 786 -37.69 -10.36 6.88
N THR A 787 -38.50 -11.23 7.49
CA THR A 787 -38.38 -11.66 8.89
C THR A 787 -38.06 -13.15 8.97
N THR A 788 -37.48 -13.60 10.09
CA THR A 788 -37.10 -14.99 10.30
C THR A 788 -37.48 -15.43 11.72
N LYS A 789 -38.26 -16.51 11.87
CA LYS A 789 -38.57 -17.07 13.19
C LYS A 789 -37.35 -17.82 13.77
N ALA A 790 -37.34 -18.02 15.09
CA ALA A 790 -36.22 -18.62 15.83
C ALA A 790 -36.46 -20.12 16.07
N PHE A 791 -36.03 -20.95 15.13
CA PHE A 791 -36.24 -22.40 15.16
C PHE A 791 -35.43 -23.11 16.26
N LYS A 792 -35.87 -24.31 16.66
CA LYS A 792 -35.03 -25.25 17.42
C LYS A 792 -34.05 -25.91 16.43
N PRO A 793 -32.73 -25.94 16.73
CA PRO A 793 -31.76 -26.60 15.85
C PRO A 793 -32.09 -28.07 15.59
N THR A 794 -31.97 -28.52 14.33
CA THR A 794 -31.98 -29.94 13.94
C THR A 794 -30.63 -30.61 14.19
N ALA A 795 -30.44 -31.85 13.72
CA ALA A 795 -29.14 -32.51 13.74
C ALA A 795 -28.12 -31.85 12.79
N ASP A 796 -28.61 -31.31 11.68
CA ASP A 796 -27.86 -30.70 10.57
C ASP A 796 -27.54 -29.22 10.84
N ASP A 797 -28.36 -28.54 11.65
CA ASP A 797 -28.11 -27.17 12.06
C ASP A 797 -26.81 -27.07 12.87
N PRO A 798 -25.98 -26.04 12.62
CA PRO A 798 -24.83 -25.74 13.45
C PRO A 798 -25.22 -25.58 14.94
N LYS A 799 -24.70 -26.48 15.79
CA LYS A 799 -25.13 -26.67 17.20
C LYS A 799 -24.78 -25.50 18.13
N PHE A 800 -25.51 -24.40 17.99
CA PHE A 800 -25.29 -23.14 18.72
C PHE A 800 -26.49 -22.73 19.58
N ARG A 801 -26.23 -22.32 20.82
CA ARG A 801 -27.24 -21.86 21.79
C ARG A 801 -27.98 -20.59 21.35
N GLU A 802 -27.48 -19.83 20.36
CA GLU A 802 -28.11 -18.59 19.89
C GLU A 802 -29.18 -18.77 18.79
N LYS A 803 -29.70 -19.98 18.52
CA LYS A 803 -30.72 -20.25 17.49
C LYS A 803 -30.41 -19.55 16.14
N ARG A 804 -29.19 -19.79 15.63
CA ARG A 804 -28.69 -19.19 14.39
C ARG A 804 -29.45 -19.76 13.18
N SER A 805 -29.58 -18.95 12.14
CA SER A 805 -30.15 -19.34 10.84
C SER A 805 -29.47 -18.53 9.74
N PHE A 806 -29.21 -19.11 8.58
CA PHE A 806 -28.53 -18.46 7.46
C PHE A 806 -29.45 -18.39 6.24
N HIS A 807 -29.37 -17.27 5.52
CA HIS A 807 -30.26 -16.94 4.41
C HIS A 807 -29.43 -16.26 3.31
N GLN A 808 -29.46 -16.79 2.09
CA GLN A 808 -28.84 -16.16 0.92
C GLN A 808 -29.86 -15.28 0.21
N PHE A 809 -29.51 -14.02 -0.05
CA PHE A 809 -30.38 -13.05 -0.72
C PHE A 809 -29.83 -12.73 -2.11
N LYS A 810 -30.55 -13.19 -3.15
CA LYS A 810 -30.18 -13.07 -4.58
C LYS A 810 -30.96 -11.92 -5.25
N PRO A 811 -30.29 -10.91 -5.84
CA PRO A 811 -30.92 -9.90 -6.69
C PRO A 811 -31.40 -10.50 -8.02
N VAL A 812 -32.66 -10.29 -8.39
CA VAL A 812 -33.27 -10.84 -9.61
C VAL A 812 -34.16 -9.83 -10.34
N HIS A 813 -34.40 -10.10 -11.63
CA HIS A 813 -35.52 -9.55 -12.39
C HIS A 813 -36.35 -10.66 -13.04
N SER A 814 -37.48 -10.30 -13.64
CA SER A 814 -38.20 -11.12 -14.64
C SER A 814 -38.61 -10.25 -15.81
N ASP A 815 -38.33 -10.67 -17.04
CA ASP A 815 -38.76 -9.96 -18.26
C ASP A 815 -39.89 -10.73 -18.98
N PRO A 816 -40.55 -10.14 -20.00
CA PRO A 816 -41.60 -10.81 -20.79
C PRO A 816 -41.19 -12.10 -21.52
N VAL A 817 -39.90 -12.36 -21.72
CA VAL A 817 -39.32 -13.53 -22.39
C VAL A 817 -38.76 -14.53 -21.35
N HIS A 818 -38.13 -14.04 -20.28
CA HIS A 818 -37.43 -14.82 -19.26
C HIS A 818 -38.10 -14.71 -17.88
N ASN A 819 -38.60 -15.85 -17.39
CA ASN A 819 -39.39 -15.95 -16.15
C ASN A 819 -38.65 -15.42 -14.90
N ILE A 820 -37.35 -15.70 -14.76
CA ILE A 820 -36.49 -15.20 -13.67
C ILE A 820 -35.04 -15.12 -14.18
N VAL A 821 -34.34 -14.02 -13.90
CA VAL A 821 -32.91 -13.85 -14.22
C VAL A 821 -32.18 -13.30 -12.99
N ASN A 822 -31.08 -13.93 -12.60
CA ASN A 822 -30.18 -13.43 -11.55
C ASN A 822 -29.34 -12.26 -12.10
N VAL A 823 -29.29 -11.12 -11.41
CA VAL A 823 -28.51 -9.93 -11.84
C VAL A 823 -27.38 -9.55 -10.88
N GLY A 824 -27.27 -10.21 -9.73
CA GLY A 824 -26.22 -9.95 -8.75
C GLY A 824 -25.82 -11.20 -7.98
N ALA A 825 -24.87 -11.03 -7.06
CA ALA A 825 -24.43 -12.11 -6.18
C ALA A 825 -25.45 -12.38 -5.07
N GLY A 826 -25.52 -13.63 -4.61
CA GLY A 826 -26.17 -13.95 -3.35
C GLY A 826 -25.29 -13.52 -2.16
N VAL A 827 -25.69 -12.53 -1.38
CA VAL A 827 -25.09 -12.25 -0.06
C VAL A 827 -25.70 -13.18 0.98
N VAL A 828 -24.89 -13.73 1.89
CA VAL A 828 -25.39 -14.55 3.00
C VAL A 828 -25.55 -13.69 4.24
N VAL A 829 -26.73 -13.82 4.88
CA VAL A 829 -27.08 -13.13 6.12
C VAL A 829 -27.35 -14.17 7.21
N ARG A 830 -26.67 -14.04 8.35
CA ARG A 830 -26.97 -14.78 9.57
C ARG A 830 -27.96 -13.99 10.41
N CYS A 831 -29.07 -14.63 10.78
CA CYS A 831 -29.97 -14.15 11.84
C CYS A 831 -29.88 -15.04 13.09
N ASP A 832 -29.96 -14.45 14.29
CA ASP A 832 -29.76 -15.14 15.58
C ASP A 832 -30.64 -14.60 16.71
N LEU A 833 -30.54 -15.21 17.90
CA LEU A 833 -31.22 -14.86 19.15
C LEU A 833 -30.20 -14.72 20.30
N ALA A 834 -29.11 -13.99 20.08
CA ALA A 834 -28.05 -13.82 21.08
C ALA A 834 -28.42 -12.86 22.24
N ARG A 835 -29.33 -13.29 23.13
CA ARG A 835 -29.81 -12.52 24.30
C ARG A 835 -28.68 -11.99 25.20
N TYR A 836 -27.52 -12.66 25.24
CA TYR A 836 -26.36 -12.23 26.04
C TYR A 836 -25.65 -10.97 25.51
N LEU A 837 -25.95 -10.48 24.30
CA LEU A 837 -25.43 -9.19 23.84
C LEU A 837 -26.17 -7.98 24.44
N GLY A 838 -27.38 -8.14 24.97
CA GLY A 838 -28.08 -7.03 25.62
C GLY A 838 -29.53 -7.33 26.02
N ARG A 839 -29.93 -6.83 27.21
CA ARG A 839 -31.22 -7.13 27.88
C ARG A 839 -32.49 -6.76 27.10
N LYS A 840 -32.40 -6.02 25.98
CA LYS A 840 -33.53 -5.66 25.10
C LYS A 840 -33.51 -6.35 23.72
N LYS A 841 -32.57 -7.23 23.42
CA LYS A 841 -32.49 -7.89 22.10
C LYS A 841 -33.46 -9.07 21.99
N VAL A 842 -34.37 -9.01 21.03
CA VAL A 842 -35.21 -10.14 20.59
C VAL A 842 -34.64 -10.84 19.34
N GLY A 843 -33.43 -10.45 18.92
CA GLY A 843 -32.61 -11.13 17.93
C GLY A 843 -31.59 -10.19 17.28
N GLY A 844 -31.12 -10.59 16.10
CA GLY A 844 -30.39 -9.73 15.17
C GLY A 844 -30.19 -10.42 13.82
N CYS A 845 -29.78 -9.68 12.80
CA CYS A 845 -29.36 -10.18 11.49
C CYS A 845 -28.14 -9.38 10.97
N ILE A 846 -27.10 -10.06 10.49
CA ILE A 846 -25.87 -9.48 9.92
C ILE A 846 -25.44 -10.21 8.64
N GLY A 847 -24.74 -9.52 7.74
CA GLY A 847 -24.00 -10.18 6.66
C GLY A 847 -22.91 -11.08 7.25
N SER A 848 -22.86 -12.35 6.85
CA SER A 848 -21.90 -13.32 7.40
C SER A 848 -20.48 -13.12 6.88
N ASP A 849 -20.36 -12.52 5.70
CA ASP A 849 -19.15 -12.58 4.86
C ASP A 849 -18.09 -11.57 5.34
N VAL A 850 -18.47 -10.68 6.26
CA VAL A 850 -17.59 -9.70 6.92
C VAL A 850 -17.18 -10.18 8.31
N ILE A 851 -15.87 -10.35 8.49
CA ILE A 851 -15.20 -10.50 9.78
C ILE A 851 -15.20 -9.14 10.50
N GLY A 852 -15.58 -9.10 11.78
CA GLY A 852 -15.61 -7.85 12.55
C GLY A 852 -14.20 -7.37 12.91
N THR A 853 -13.99 -6.04 13.02
CA THR A 853 -12.68 -5.48 13.41
C THR A 853 -12.83 -4.55 14.61
N MET A 854 -12.21 -4.95 15.72
CA MET A 854 -12.04 -4.12 16.90
C MET A 854 -10.96 -3.07 16.62
N ILE A 855 -11.31 -1.79 16.73
CA ILE A 855 -10.38 -0.67 16.52
C ILE A 855 -10.01 -0.08 17.87
N LEU A 856 -8.71 -0.07 18.18
CA LEU A 856 -8.10 0.65 19.28
C LEU A 856 -7.31 1.86 18.75
N ASN A 857 -7.25 2.94 19.53
CA ASN A 857 -6.38 4.08 19.24
C ASN A 857 -5.16 4.01 20.18
N TYR A 858 -3.96 3.94 19.63
CA TYR A 858 -2.71 3.86 20.40
C TYR A 858 -2.56 5.05 21.35
N ARG A 859 -2.91 6.27 20.88
CA ARG A 859 -2.83 7.53 21.66
C ARG A 859 -3.97 7.69 22.69
N SER A 860 -4.64 6.61 23.10
CA SER A 860 -5.78 6.62 24.01
C SER A 860 -5.36 6.63 25.48
N THR A 861 -5.45 7.79 26.14
CA THR A 861 -5.23 7.93 27.59
C THR A 861 -6.17 7.06 28.45
N LYS A 862 -7.30 6.60 27.91
CA LYS A 862 -8.26 5.74 28.63
C LYS A 862 -7.73 4.32 28.87
N TYR A 863 -6.85 3.82 28.01
CA TYR A 863 -6.38 2.42 28.04
C TYR A 863 -4.93 2.26 27.54
N ALA A 864 -4.12 3.32 27.68
CA ALA A 864 -2.79 3.46 27.06
C ALA A 864 -1.91 2.22 27.22
N GLU A 865 -1.72 1.76 28.46
CA GLU A 865 -0.92 0.56 28.76
C GLU A 865 -1.39 -0.70 28.04
N SER A 866 -2.72 -0.94 27.96
CA SER A 866 -3.24 -2.12 27.26
C SER A 866 -3.12 -2.00 25.75
N VAL A 867 -3.35 -0.83 25.13
CA VAL A 867 -3.16 -0.69 23.68
C VAL A 867 -1.68 -0.72 23.29
N HIS A 868 -0.78 -0.18 24.12
CA HIS A 868 0.66 -0.33 23.93
C HIS A 868 1.10 -1.80 24.06
N PHE A 869 0.60 -2.52 25.08
CA PHE A 869 0.86 -3.95 25.27
C PHE A 869 0.36 -4.80 24.09
N ILE A 870 -0.88 -4.60 23.64
CA ILE A 870 -1.45 -5.35 22.51
C ILE A 870 -0.68 -5.03 21.21
N TRP A 871 -0.27 -3.77 20.99
CA TRP A 871 0.61 -3.39 19.87
C TRP A 871 1.96 -4.10 19.95
N GLN A 872 2.60 -4.15 21.13
CA GLN A 872 3.84 -4.89 21.34
C GLN A 872 3.65 -6.40 21.05
N ALA A 873 2.59 -7.02 21.56
CA ALA A 873 2.31 -8.44 21.36
C ALA A 873 2.04 -8.81 19.88
N MET A 874 1.48 -7.88 19.11
CA MET A 874 1.22 -8.04 17.67
C MET A 874 2.46 -7.79 16.80
N PHE A 875 3.15 -6.66 17.02
CA PHE A 875 4.12 -6.11 16.05
C PHE A 875 5.58 -6.10 16.52
N ARG A 876 5.83 -6.25 17.81
CA ARG A 876 7.17 -6.20 18.43
C ARG A 876 7.28 -7.25 19.53
N LEU A 877 6.81 -8.48 19.27
CA LEU A 877 6.63 -9.51 20.29
C LEU A 877 7.92 -9.78 21.09
N GLY A 878 9.08 -9.79 20.44
CA GLY A 878 10.40 -9.94 21.10
C GLY A 878 10.78 -8.84 22.10
N THR A 879 9.99 -7.77 22.23
CA THR A 879 10.15 -6.71 23.27
C THR A 879 9.37 -7.00 24.56
N LEU A 880 8.80 -8.20 24.69
CA LEU A 880 8.04 -8.64 25.87
C LEU A 880 8.70 -9.86 26.52
N ASP A 881 8.92 -9.81 27.83
CA ASP A 881 9.59 -10.86 28.62
C ASP A 881 8.82 -12.20 28.66
N SER A 882 7.54 -12.17 28.26
CA SER A 882 6.67 -13.35 28.08
C SER A 882 6.82 -14.04 26.72
N ALA A 883 7.59 -13.46 25.79
CA ALA A 883 7.67 -13.92 24.41
C ALA A 883 8.43 -15.24 24.26
N LYS A 884 8.12 -15.96 23.18
CA LYS A 884 8.88 -17.14 22.74
C LYS A 884 9.44 -16.90 21.35
N ALA A 885 10.75 -17.06 21.19
CA ALA A 885 11.45 -16.87 19.93
C ALA A 885 10.83 -17.75 18.82
N GLY A 886 10.79 -17.22 17.58
CA GLY A 886 10.23 -17.91 16.41
C GLY A 886 8.70 -18.06 16.38
N LYS A 887 7.97 -17.42 17.31
CA LYS A 887 6.49 -17.52 17.39
C LYS A 887 5.82 -16.15 17.19
N PHE A 888 4.53 -16.17 16.87
CA PHE A 888 3.69 -14.97 16.75
C PHE A 888 2.43 -15.07 17.63
N VAL A 889 1.72 -13.95 17.78
CA VAL A 889 0.42 -13.88 18.46
C VAL A 889 -0.67 -13.55 17.43
N PRO A 890 -1.74 -14.36 17.27
CA PRO A 890 -2.78 -14.11 16.28
C PRO A 890 -3.68 -12.90 16.63
N GLY A 891 -4.60 -12.60 15.73
CA GLY A 891 -5.68 -11.63 15.92
C GLY A 891 -5.48 -10.29 15.23
N GLY A 892 -4.26 -9.97 14.80
CA GLY A 892 -3.98 -8.73 14.11
C GLY A 892 -4.58 -8.66 12.70
N ALA A 893 -5.03 -7.47 12.30
CA ALA A 893 -5.53 -7.17 10.96
C ALA A 893 -4.40 -7.06 9.90
N TYR A 894 -3.59 -8.12 9.77
CA TYR A 894 -2.50 -8.26 8.78
C TYR A 894 -2.17 -9.75 8.56
N GLN A 895 -1.39 -10.08 7.52
CA GLN A 895 -0.85 -11.43 7.31
C GLN A 895 0.26 -11.73 8.31
N GLN A 896 0.14 -12.83 9.05
CA GLN A 896 1.13 -13.20 10.06
C GLN A 896 2.46 -13.61 9.40
N PRO A 897 3.61 -13.00 9.75
CA PRO A 897 4.88 -13.23 9.05
C PRO A 897 5.33 -14.69 8.98
N VAL A 898 4.98 -15.50 9.99
CA VAL A 898 5.38 -16.92 10.09
C VAL A 898 4.53 -17.85 9.23
N THR A 899 3.31 -17.44 8.84
CA THR A 899 2.36 -18.33 8.11
C THR A 899 1.84 -17.76 6.79
N GLY A 900 2.11 -16.47 6.50
CA GLY A 900 1.58 -15.75 5.34
C GLY A 900 0.05 -15.55 5.36
N LYS A 901 -0.62 -15.95 6.44
CA LYS A 901 -2.09 -16.06 6.53
C LYS A 901 -2.67 -15.00 7.45
N TRP A 902 -3.89 -14.59 7.14
CA TRP A 902 -4.70 -13.77 8.03
C TRP A 902 -5.28 -14.65 9.14
N GLU A 903 -4.89 -14.40 10.39
CA GLU A 903 -5.29 -15.23 11.52
C GLU A 903 -6.12 -14.40 12.54
N PRO A 904 -7.46 -14.36 12.40
CA PRO A 904 -8.34 -13.67 13.33
C PRO A 904 -8.45 -14.40 14.68
N LEU A 905 -8.96 -13.68 15.70
CA LEU A 905 -9.40 -14.29 16.96
C LEU A 905 -10.84 -14.78 16.83
N SER A 906 -11.21 -15.79 17.61
CA SER A 906 -12.54 -16.41 17.60
C SER A 906 -13.17 -16.29 18.99
N ARG A 907 -14.32 -15.63 19.14
CA ARG A 907 -14.85 -15.30 20.48
C ARG A 907 -15.28 -16.55 21.28
N ASP A 908 -14.79 -16.70 22.50
CA ASP A 908 -15.27 -17.69 23.47
C ASP A 908 -16.26 -17.03 24.46
N TYR A 909 -17.45 -17.61 24.57
CA TYR A 909 -18.51 -17.12 25.46
C TYR A 909 -19.25 -18.23 26.23
N TRP A 910 -19.20 -19.49 25.76
CA TRP A 910 -19.83 -20.60 26.47
C TRP A 910 -18.85 -21.46 27.28
N SER A 911 -17.54 -21.43 26.99
CA SER A 911 -16.57 -22.20 27.79
C SER A 911 -16.28 -21.58 29.15
N SER A 912 -16.12 -22.43 30.16
CA SER A 912 -15.55 -22.07 31.46
C SER A 912 -14.08 -21.63 31.37
N VAL A 913 -13.35 -22.07 30.34
CA VAL A 913 -11.90 -21.81 30.18
C VAL A 913 -11.57 -20.32 30.15
N ARG A 914 -12.46 -19.47 29.61
CA ARG A 914 -12.30 -17.99 29.60
C ARG A 914 -12.25 -17.35 31.00
N HIS A 915 -12.65 -18.07 32.04
CA HIS A 915 -12.59 -17.63 33.43
C HIS A 915 -11.35 -18.16 34.16
N ASN A 916 -10.62 -19.12 33.58
CA ASN A 916 -9.34 -19.54 34.12
C ASN A 916 -8.30 -18.44 33.88
N ARG A 917 -7.60 -18.03 34.95
CA ARG A 917 -6.47 -17.10 34.87
C ARG A 917 -5.19 -17.67 35.48
N GLY A 918 -5.18 -18.94 35.88
CA GLY A 918 -4.06 -19.57 36.60
C GLY A 918 -2.73 -19.48 35.83
N ARG A 919 -2.72 -19.85 34.54
CA ARG A 919 -1.51 -19.79 33.70
C ARG A 919 -1.00 -18.36 33.48
N VAL A 920 -1.93 -17.42 33.27
CA VAL A 920 -1.65 -15.98 33.08
C VAL A 920 -1.09 -15.36 34.35
N GLN A 921 -1.71 -15.65 35.49
CA GLN A 921 -1.26 -15.20 36.81
C GLN A 921 0.08 -15.83 37.21
N ALA A 922 0.32 -17.11 36.91
CA ALA A 922 1.60 -17.76 37.14
C ALA A 922 2.73 -17.10 36.33
N GLU A 923 2.50 -16.81 35.05
CA GLU A 923 3.50 -16.15 34.20
C GLU A 923 3.76 -14.69 34.65
N CYS A 924 2.73 -13.92 35.01
CA CYS A 924 2.95 -12.60 35.61
C CYS A 924 3.65 -12.66 36.99
N ARG A 925 3.45 -13.71 37.80
CA ARG A 925 4.22 -13.92 39.04
C ARG A 925 5.69 -14.26 38.74
N ARG A 926 5.96 -15.03 37.67
CA ARG A 926 7.31 -15.34 37.20
C ARG A 926 8.06 -14.09 36.72
N LEU A 927 7.37 -13.19 36.02
CA LEU A 927 7.95 -11.99 35.41
C LEU A 927 8.03 -10.77 36.33
N TYR A 928 7.04 -10.59 37.21
CA TYR A 928 6.87 -9.36 37.99
C TYR A 928 6.79 -9.60 39.51
N GLY A 929 7.11 -10.82 39.96
CA GLY A 929 7.08 -11.22 41.37
C GLY A 929 5.67 -11.55 41.89
N ALA A 930 5.61 -12.16 43.08
CA ALA A 930 4.33 -12.57 43.69
C ALA A 930 3.36 -11.39 43.92
N ASN A 931 3.91 -10.22 44.25
CA ASN A 931 3.22 -9.01 44.68
C ASN A 931 2.94 -8.01 43.54
N TYR A 932 3.00 -8.45 42.27
CA TYR A 932 2.86 -7.55 41.11
C TYR A 932 1.56 -6.71 41.11
N ALA A 933 0.51 -7.20 41.80
CA ALA A 933 -0.81 -6.59 41.84
C ALA A 933 -0.93 -5.45 42.88
N ASP A 934 -0.07 -5.43 43.90
CA ASP A 934 -0.18 -4.57 45.08
C ASP A 934 -0.15 -3.06 44.71
N GLY A 935 0.58 -2.71 43.64
CA GLY A 935 0.62 -1.37 43.05
C GLY A 935 -0.60 -1.00 42.18
N GLY A 936 -1.76 -1.64 42.38
CA GLY A 936 -2.97 -1.37 41.59
C GLY A 936 -2.91 -1.87 40.14
N LYS A 937 -2.16 -2.95 39.89
CA LYS A 937 -2.01 -3.56 38.57
C LYS A 937 -2.80 -4.86 38.44
N ASP A 938 -3.29 -5.15 37.24
CA ASP A 938 -3.83 -6.45 36.84
C ASP A 938 -2.97 -7.02 35.72
N CYS A 939 -2.67 -8.33 35.79
CA CYS A 939 -2.03 -9.03 34.69
C CYS A 939 -3.00 -9.13 33.50
N ASP A 940 -2.63 -8.56 32.35
CA ASP A 940 -3.37 -8.63 31.09
C ASP A 940 -2.82 -9.76 30.20
N GLU A 941 -3.61 -10.25 29.24
CA GLU A 941 -3.19 -11.29 28.28
C GLU A 941 -3.61 -10.94 26.84
N TYR A 942 -2.75 -11.28 25.88
CA TYR A 942 -3.09 -11.25 24.46
C TYR A 942 -2.63 -12.56 23.78
N PRO A 943 -3.50 -13.33 23.09
CA PRO A 943 -4.90 -13.03 22.76
C PRO A 943 -5.82 -13.04 23.99
N PHE A 944 -6.92 -12.29 23.94
CA PHE A 944 -7.77 -12.06 25.12
C PHE A 944 -8.36 -13.35 25.68
N ALA A 945 -8.54 -13.42 27.01
CA ALA A 945 -9.23 -14.52 27.71
C ALA A 945 -10.56 -14.96 27.07
N ALA A 946 -11.29 -14.01 26.49
CA ALA A 946 -12.58 -14.21 25.84
C ALA A 946 -12.48 -14.74 24.39
N THR A 947 -11.37 -15.38 24.01
CA THR A 947 -11.20 -16.00 22.68
C THR A 947 -10.64 -17.42 22.75
N PHE A 948 -10.83 -18.19 21.68
CA PHE A 948 -10.33 -19.57 21.56
C PHE A 948 -8.80 -19.65 21.49
N GLU A 949 -8.13 -18.53 21.19
CA GLU A 949 -6.68 -18.39 21.08
C GLU A 949 -6.03 -17.90 22.40
N SER A 950 -6.80 -17.78 23.48
CA SER A 950 -6.34 -17.36 24.81
C SER A 950 -5.23 -18.26 25.40
N ALA A 951 -4.49 -17.73 26.38
CA ALA A 951 -3.32 -18.39 26.97
C ALA A 951 -3.61 -19.80 27.52
N ASN A 952 -4.82 -20.04 28.03
CA ASN A 952 -5.24 -21.33 28.59
C ASN A 952 -5.60 -22.38 27.52
N ARG A 953 -5.75 -21.98 26.24
CA ARG A 953 -6.13 -22.87 25.13
C ARG A 953 -4.96 -23.18 24.19
N ILE A 954 -4.00 -22.27 24.01
CA ILE A 954 -2.76 -22.57 23.29
C ILE A 954 -1.95 -23.62 24.09
N PRO A 955 -1.64 -24.81 23.55
CA PRO A 955 -0.88 -25.84 24.26
C PRO A 955 0.45 -25.33 24.85
N SER A 956 0.90 -25.92 25.96
CA SER A 956 2.10 -25.51 26.69
C SER A 956 3.38 -25.79 25.87
N GLY A 957 3.77 -24.83 25.03
CA GLY A 957 4.95 -24.90 24.16
C GLY A 957 4.71 -25.59 22.80
N LEU A 958 3.86 -26.62 22.77
CA LEU A 958 3.70 -27.57 21.67
C LEU A 958 3.14 -27.01 20.34
N HIS A 959 2.41 -25.88 20.33
CA HIS A 959 2.01 -25.29 19.04
C HIS A 959 3.26 -24.72 18.34
N PRO A 960 3.59 -25.12 17.11
CA PRO A 960 4.87 -24.74 16.49
C PRO A 960 5.01 -23.22 16.39
N TRP A 961 4.04 -22.55 15.74
CA TRP A 961 4.15 -21.14 15.35
C TRP A 961 3.47 -20.12 16.27
N ARG A 962 2.44 -20.49 17.06
CA ARG A 962 1.64 -19.55 17.86
C ARG A 962 2.08 -19.48 19.32
N THR A 963 1.89 -18.33 19.94
CA THR A 963 2.06 -18.11 21.37
C THR A 963 1.08 -17.05 21.91
N PHE A 964 1.21 -16.72 23.19
CA PHE A 964 0.50 -15.63 23.87
C PHE A 964 1.52 -14.74 24.58
N ALA A 965 1.12 -13.50 24.91
CA ALA A 965 1.88 -12.58 25.74
C ALA A 965 1.10 -12.20 27.00
N VAL A 966 1.80 -11.78 28.05
CA VAL A 966 1.21 -11.22 29.28
C VAL A 966 2.00 -10.01 29.75
N LYS A 967 1.36 -9.10 30.50
CA LYS A 967 2.02 -7.93 31.10
C LYS A 967 1.24 -7.45 32.33
N ALA A 968 1.94 -7.00 33.38
CA ALA A 968 1.30 -6.39 34.55
C ALA A 968 1.00 -4.90 34.29
N LEU A 969 -0.27 -4.58 34.03
CA LEU A 969 -0.73 -3.25 33.59
C LEU A 969 -1.61 -2.57 34.65
N ASN A 970 -1.70 -1.25 34.63
CA ASN A 970 -2.63 -0.50 35.49
C ASN A 970 -4.08 -1.00 35.35
N LYS A 971 -4.70 -1.33 36.48
CA LYS A 971 -6.06 -1.88 36.59
C LYS A 971 -7.12 -1.03 35.88
N ARG A 972 -6.99 0.30 35.85
CA ARG A 972 -7.93 1.20 35.17
C ARG A 972 -7.81 1.13 33.65
N HIS A 973 -6.59 0.99 33.13
CA HIS A 973 -6.32 0.82 31.69
C HIS A 973 -6.80 -0.55 31.20
N ASN A 974 -6.46 -1.62 31.92
CA ASN A 974 -6.91 -3.00 31.63
C ASN A 974 -8.45 -3.10 31.65
N SER A 975 -9.10 -2.64 32.73
CA SER A 975 -10.58 -2.62 32.84
C SER A 975 -11.24 -1.83 31.71
N SER A 976 -10.63 -0.72 31.28
CA SER A 976 -11.13 0.10 30.17
C SER A 976 -10.94 -0.55 28.80
N SER A 977 -9.87 -1.32 28.60
CA SER A 977 -9.66 -2.15 27.42
C SER A 977 -10.72 -3.26 27.33
N GLY A 978 -10.93 -4.01 28.43
CA GLY A 978 -11.96 -5.05 28.52
C GLY A 978 -13.39 -4.51 28.31
N ALA A 979 -13.71 -3.33 28.84
CA ALA A 979 -14.98 -2.65 28.56
C ALA A 979 -15.14 -2.25 27.08
N THR A 980 -14.04 -1.91 26.40
CA THR A 980 -14.03 -1.57 24.96
C THR A 980 -14.22 -2.83 24.11
N LEU A 981 -13.61 -3.97 24.47
CA LEU A 981 -13.84 -5.27 23.85
C LEU A 981 -15.31 -5.73 23.98
N LEU A 982 -15.90 -5.59 25.18
CA LEU A 982 -17.32 -5.92 25.39
C LEU A 982 -18.26 -5.00 24.61
N ALA A 983 -17.96 -3.71 24.52
CA ALA A 983 -18.70 -2.77 23.70
C ALA A 983 -18.64 -3.14 22.20
N PHE A 984 -17.46 -3.48 21.69
CA PHE A 984 -17.26 -4.01 20.33
C PHE A 984 -18.10 -5.26 20.06
N TYR A 985 -18.06 -6.26 20.96
CA TYR A 985 -18.84 -7.49 20.79
C TYR A 985 -20.35 -7.27 20.69
N ASN A 986 -20.91 -6.30 21.44
CA ASN A 986 -22.31 -5.93 21.29
C ASN A 986 -22.55 -5.12 19.99
N ARG A 987 -21.69 -4.13 19.70
CA ARG A 987 -21.77 -3.24 18.54
C ARG A 987 -21.79 -4.01 17.21
N ASP A 988 -20.85 -4.93 17.02
CA ASP A 988 -20.64 -5.68 15.77
C ASP A 988 -21.23 -7.10 15.82
N HIS A 989 -22.01 -7.39 16.86
CA HIS A 989 -22.80 -8.61 17.05
C HIS A 989 -21.97 -9.90 16.90
N VAL A 990 -20.76 -9.85 17.45
CA VAL A 990 -19.76 -10.94 17.44
C VAL A 990 -20.19 -11.98 18.47
N LEU A 991 -20.64 -13.13 18.02
CA LEU A 991 -21.11 -14.23 18.87
C LEU A 991 -20.01 -15.24 19.20
N HIS A 992 -20.33 -16.27 19.98
CA HIS A 992 -19.44 -17.40 20.19
C HIS A 992 -18.97 -18.02 18.86
N GLY A 993 -17.67 -18.25 18.68
CA GLY A 993 -17.10 -18.77 17.43
C GLY A 993 -17.09 -17.77 16.27
N ASP A 994 -17.65 -16.56 16.42
CA ASP A 994 -17.46 -15.51 15.40
C ASP A 994 -15.99 -15.06 15.40
N ARG A 995 -15.42 -14.98 14.21
CA ARG A 995 -14.08 -14.46 13.96
C ARG A 995 -14.07 -12.94 14.00
N PHE A 996 -13.00 -12.35 14.52
CA PHE A 996 -12.74 -10.91 14.52
C PHE A 996 -11.24 -10.59 14.52
N TYR A 997 -10.87 -9.41 14.00
CA TYR A 997 -9.51 -8.86 14.09
C TYR A 997 -9.40 -7.73 15.12
N VAL A 998 -8.17 -7.42 15.51
CA VAL A 998 -7.78 -6.20 16.23
C VAL A 998 -6.95 -5.33 15.28
N SER A 999 -7.29 -4.05 15.22
CA SER A 999 -6.58 -3.01 14.47
C SER A 999 -6.23 -1.85 15.41
N ILE A 1000 -5.02 -1.34 15.30
CA ILE A 1000 -4.50 -0.27 16.17
C ILE A 1000 -4.16 0.93 15.29
N ARG A 1001 -4.86 2.05 15.50
CA ARG A 1001 -4.65 3.31 14.78
C ARG A 1001 -3.72 4.25 15.56
N ASN A 1002 -3.01 5.11 14.83
CA ASN A 1002 -2.12 6.16 15.37
C ASN A 1002 -0.94 5.62 16.22
N GLY A 1003 -0.56 4.36 16.05
CA GLY A 1003 0.62 3.77 16.67
C GLY A 1003 1.92 4.13 15.92
N PRO A 1004 3.08 3.67 16.43
CA PRO A 1004 4.35 3.76 15.72
C PRO A 1004 4.30 3.00 14.38
N ALA A 1005 5.22 3.34 13.48
CA ALA A 1005 5.48 2.53 12.29
C ALA A 1005 5.82 1.08 12.69
N VAL A 1006 5.31 0.13 11.90
CA VAL A 1006 5.37 -1.33 12.12
C VAL A 1006 6.42 -1.94 11.22
#